data_AF-A0A923MKK1-F1
#
_entry.id   AF-A0A923MKK1-F1
#
_cell.length_a   1.000
_cell.length_b   1.000
_cell.length_c   1.000
_cell.angle_alpha   90.00
_cell.angle_beta   90.00
_cell.angle_gamma   90.00
#
_symmetry.space_group_name_H-M   'P 1'
#
loop_
_entity.id
_entity.type
_entity.pdbx_description
1 polymer ?
#
loop_
_entity_poly.entity_id
_entity_poly.type
_entity_poly.pdbx_seq_one_letter_code
_entity_poly.pdbx_strand_id
1 'polypeptide(L)'
;MKSVSVRKKCDLAYCVFVGLAFITVIIWQIFHLPLPPWLLTDLPLTDSSFVILQIQVTIAVLPLAIIALITGMSKDTLYGVPVLKYVLRLRPVFLTYNSIAILQMFMIIIAFVSTSYQWYNLLELTFFVTLFNSLILMTDCFSLLSDYQFYRSEIRSYLVSTPTQEKFSAVVNDIIKSASTASIDDLKEKLSAMNEMLLSVSSDTDQTAFNSEYIKCANKLFAAKGSDLILGMVDALQDAYHNFNEKANAFPIFHAVCFEFYNGLKYLNLADAHKRGVLDDLRYELFRNPAYNNAADLRSFTTQIYRFAVVENIYPLNTASIKDRFVTGMYDWFSPFQDFSLLERYDRLNFFKALVDNRNKTILDEKVYNIADIRPATDLIDKLFIILYSYYIASCEPLADKELVHFCRDYIRNNQTRFQQVIESCVFSNISNDDIKLSYDLMQFWEVTKPNCVKTLVFDSVTNDFWIFSFMAVNPSVEFLSGALRSFAVGKEFKLYSQYFADGTASTQTEQKYYNFCNLFGFGFNKIAVNSLRSVLSETYKQYSIHEAIQEHDLLMNNGDFLSKWTQVVKDYCGLLSGRFSDKPANVTSNPTVLVNRYEFCFELSRKENKRLKNTIEASILTFICGVIQSHLKIENVKFGEPLSPIINVLNDSASHPVDTVIGSKNCFSYRERNEEQQILEKFGDDLLSRSMSGGIFFVSRSGFFADFSNIKVHLLKPTREDILAEKKPNENGTYSHVITNNLEGNFTEDELVTFLQNRLVNLKITCDFTCGFSSEQIGYGIILQFP
;
A
#
# COMPACT_ATOMS: atom_id res chain seq x y z
N MET A 1 -38.90 18.10 -22.00
CA MET A 1 -38.80 19.59 -22.06
C MET A 1 -39.84 20.29 -22.94
N LYS A 2 -40.17 19.84 -24.17
CA LYS A 2 -41.05 20.59 -25.09
C LYS A 2 -42.50 20.77 -24.62
N SER A 3 -43.10 19.84 -23.89
CA SER A 3 -44.51 19.95 -23.45
C SER A 3 -44.72 20.92 -22.28
N VAL A 4 -43.90 20.84 -21.24
CA VAL A 4 -44.03 21.67 -20.03
C VAL A 4 -43.68 23.14 -20.29
N SER A 5 -42.69 23.42 -21.14
CA SER A 5 -42.31 24.80 -21.48
C SER A 5 -43.33 25.49 -22.40
N VAL A 6 -43.97 24.74 -23.29
CA VAL A 6 -45.08 25.22 -24.13
C VAL A 6 -46.29 25.51 -23.25
N ARG A 7 -46.64 24.60 -22.33
CA ARG A 7 -47.77 24.81 -21.40
C ARG A 7 -47.57 26.03 -20.50
N LYS A 8 -46.38 26.21 -19.91
CA LYS A 8 -46.01 27.45 -19.17
C LYS A 8 -46.25 28.73 -19.95
N LYS A 9 -45.91 28.75 -21.26
CA LYS A 9 -46.14 29.91 -22.13
C LYS A 9 -47.62 30.13 -22.41
N CYS A 10 -48.38 29.06 -22.63
CA CYS A 10 -49.83 29.12 -22.79
C CYS A 10 -50.53 29.62 -21.52
N ASP A 11 -50.12 29.15 -20.34
CA ASP A 11 -50.70 29.58 -19.06
C ASP A 11 -50.40 31.06 -18.77
N LEU A 12 -49.18 31.53 -19.08
CA LEU A 12 -48.83 32.94 -18.96
C LEU A 12 -49.66 33.80 -19.93
N ALA A 13 -49.82 33.37 -21.17
CA ALA A 13 -50.65 34.07 -22.16
C ALA A 13 -52.12 34.13 -21.72
N TYR A 14 -52.66 33.04 -21.15
CA TYR A 14 -54.01 33.01 -20.58
C TYR A 14 -54.15 33.99 -19.41
N CYS A 15 -53.23 33.96 -18.44
CA CYS A 15 -53.25 34.89 -17.31
C CYS A 15 -53.19 36.36 -17.74
N VAL A 16 -52.35 36.68 -18.72
CA VAL A 16 -52.24 38.05 -19.28
C VAL A 16 -53.54 38.44 -19.99
N PHE A 17 -54.12 37.54 -20.79
CA PHE A 17 -55.39 37.79 -21.48
C PHE A 17 -56.55 38.05 -20.50
N VAL A 18 -56.70 37.19 -19.49
CA VAL A 18 -57.74 37.33 -18.46
C VAL A 18 -57.53 38.61 -17.67
N GLY A 19 -56.30 38.92 -17.25
CA GLY A 19 -55.98 40.17 -16.55
C GLY A 19 -56.33 41.42 -17.36
N LEU A 20 -55.99 41.45 -18.65
CA LEU A 20 -56.34 42.54 -19.55
C LEU A 20 -57.86 42.66 -19.74
N ALA A 21 -58.58 41.54 -19.88
CA ALA A 21 -60.03 41.53 -20.00
C ALA A 21 -60.73 42.07 -18.76
N PHE A 22 -60.23 41.75 -17.56
CA PHE A 22 -60.75 42.33 -16.31
C PHE A 22 -60.49 43.84 -16.24
N ILE A 23 -59.28 44.30 -16.60
CA ILE A 23 -58.96 45.74 -16.58
C ILE A 23 -59.84 46.52 -17.55
N THR A 24 -60.03 46.02 -18.78
CA THR A 24 -60.86 46.71 -19.78
C THR A 24 -62.33 46.77 -19.36
N VAL A 25 -62.89 45.67 -18.85
CA VAL A 25 -64.29 45.64 -18.39
C VAL A 25 -64.50 46.51 -17.14
N ILE A 26 -63.56 46.55 -16.20
CA ILE A 26 -63.63 47.43 -15.02
C ILE A 26 -63.57 48.91 -15.45
N ILE A 27 -62.67 49.28 -16.37
CA ILE A 27 -62.60 50.64 -16.91
C ILE A 27 -63.92 51.01 -17.61
N TRP A 28 -64.45 50.13 -18.47
CA TRP A 28 -65.74 50.35 -19.13
C TRP A 28 -66.89 50.54 -18.14
N GLN A 29 -66.91 49.76 -17.06
CA GLN A 29 -67.91 49.85 -16.02
C GLN A 29 -67.82 51.17 -15.23
N ILE A 30 -66.61 51.65 -14.92
CA ILE A 30 -66.39 52.91 -14.18
C ILE A 30 -66.74 54.14 -15.03
N PHE A 31 -66.44 54.11 -16.33
CA PHE A 31 -66.63 55.26 -17.22
C PHE A 31 -68.00 55.30 -17.92
N HIS A 32 -68.93 54.39 -17.60
CA HIS A 32 -70.29 54.32 -18.19
C HIS A 32 -70.32 54.39 -19.73
N LEU A 33 -69.31 53.83 -20.38
CA LEU A 33 -69.19 53.80 -21.84
C LEU A 33 -70.16 52.73 -22.41
N PRO A 34 -70.97 53.06 -23.45
CA PRO A 34 -71.89 52.09 -24.03
C PRO A 34 -71.12 50.94 -24.68
N LEU A 35 -71.46 49.71 -24.29
CA LEU A 35 -70.91 48.50 -24.89
C LEU A 35 -71.38 48.34 -26.34
N PRO A 36 -70.63 47.62 -27.17
CA PRO A 36 -71.08 47.23 -28.49
C PRO A 36 -72.41 46.45 -28.39
N PRO A 37 -73.41 46.75 -29.25
CA PRO A 37 -74.76 46.20 -29.13
C PRO A 37 -74.85 44.68 -29.34
N TRP A 38 -73.79 44.02 -29.81
CA TRP A 38 -73.73 42.56 -29.95
C TRP A 38 -73.31 41.83 -28.66
N LEU A 39 -72.92 42.56 -27.61
CA LEU A 39 -72.55 42.02 -26.29
C LEU A 39 -73.66 42.23 -25.24
N LEU A 40 -74.67 43.05 -25.52
CA LEU A 40 -75.81 43.23 -24.63
C LEU A 40 -76.80 42.08 -24.81
N THR A 41 -77.00 41.30 -23.76
CA THR A 41 -78.09 40.32 -23.70
C THR A 41 -79.42 41.03 -23.43
N ASP A 42 -80.36 40.97 -24.39
CA ASP A 42 -81.74 41.46 -24.25
C ASP A 42 -82.60 40.56 -23.32
N LEU A 43 -82.12 40.31 -22.10
CA LEU A 43 -82.81 39.52 -21.07
C LEU A 43 -83.31 40.43 -19.93
N PRO A 44 -84.49 40.15 -19.32
CA PRO A 44 -84.98 40.93 -18.19
C PRO A 44 -83.95 40.90 -17.04
N LEU A 45 -83.45 42.09 -16.70
CA LEU A 45 -82.17 42.30 -16.00
C LEU A 45 -82.06 41.68 -14.60
N THR A 46 -83.15 41.49 -13.87
CA THR A 46 -83.08 41.00 -12.48
C THR A 46 -83.08 39.47 -12.37
N ASP A 47 -84.01 38.78 -13.03
CA ASP A 47 -84.16 37.32 -12.89
C ASP A 47 -83.05 36.54 -13.62
N SER A 48 -82.58 37.08 -14.75
CA SER A 48 -81.49 36.50 -15.54
C SER A 48 -80.15 36.48 -14.78
N SER A 49 -79.86 37.50 -13.98
CA SER A 49 -78.60 37.61 -13.23
C SER A 49 -78.45 36.53 -12.15
N PHE A 50 -79.53 36.18 -11.45
CA PHE A 50 -79.55 35.10 -10.46
C PHE A 50 -79.40 33.72 -11.11
N VAL A 51 -80.01 33.52 -12.30
CA VAL A 51 -79.86 32.28 -13.06
C VAL A 51 -78.42 32.10 -13.54
N ILE A 52 -77.78 33.16 -14.07
CA ILE A 52 -76.36 33.11 -14.48
C ILE A 52 -75.46 32.79 -13.29
N LEU A 53 -75.67 33.43 -12.13
CA LEU A 53 -74.92 33.13 -10.91
C LEU A 53 -75.10 31.66 -10.47
N GLN A 54 -76.33 31.14 -10.49
CA GLN A 54 -76.61 29.75 -10.12
C GLN A 54 -75.91 28.75 -11.05
N ILE A 55 -75.94 28.99 -12.36
CA ILE A 55 -75.23 28.18 -13.35
C ILE A 55 -73.72 28.27 -13.12
N GLN A 56 -73.18 29.47 -12.90
CA GLN A 56 -71.75 29.69 -12.66
C GLN A 56 -71.25 28.93 -11.43
N VAL A 57 -71.96 29.03 -10.31
CA VAL A 57 -71.62 28.32 -9.07
C VAL A 57 -71.65 26.81 -9.30
N THR A 58 -72.65 26.30 -10.02
CA THR A 58 -72.76 24.87 -10.32
C THR A 58 -71.60 24.38 -11.18
N ILE A 59 -71.25 25.12 -12.24
CA ILE A 59 -70.12 24.79 -13.13
C ILE A 59 -68.78 24.83 -12.38
N ALA A 60 -68.59 25.82 -11.49
CA ALA A 60 -67.36 25.95 -10.71
C ALA A 60 -67.19 24.83 -9.68
N VAL A 61 -68.27 24.41 -9.01
CA VAL A 61 -68.21 23.42 -7.93
C VAL A 61 -68.02 21.99 -8.45
N LEU A 62 -68.49 21.68 -9.66
CA LEU A 62 -68.45 20.32 -10.21
C LEU A 62 -67.02 19.72 -10.32
N PRO A 63 -66.02 20.40 -10.90
CA PRO A 63 -64.64 19.90 -10.94
C PRO A 63 -64.00 19.78 -9.55
N LEU A 64 -64.38 20.65 -8.60
CA LEU A 64 -63.90 20.60 -7.21
C LEU A 64 -64.42 19.35 -6.50
N ALA A 65 -65.70 19.03 -6.68
CA ALA A 65 -66.33 17.85 -6.10
C ALA A 65 -65.75 16.55 -6.65
N ILE A 66 -65.53 16.47 -7.97
CA ILE A 66 -64.92 15.30 -8.62
C ILE A 66 -63.53 15.00 -8.05
N ILE A 67 -62.69 16.03 -7.87
CA ILE A 67 -61.35 15.83 -7.31
C ILE A 67 -61.38 15.50 -5.83
N ALA A 68 -62.26 16.10 -5.03
CA ALA A 68 -62.40 15.70 -3.64
C ALA A 68 -62.70 14.19 -3.52
N LEU A 69 -63.49 13.66 -4.45
CA LEU A 69 -63.82 12.24 -4.56
C LEU A 69 -62.61 11.39 -5.00
N ILE A 70 -61.88 11.82 -6.03
CA ILE A 70 -60.62 11.16 -6.48
C ILE A 70 -59.55 11.17 -5.38
N THR A 71 -59.46 12.25 -4.60
CA THR A 71 -58.49 12.41 -3.51
C THR A 71 -58.70 11.38 -2.40
N GLY A 72 -59.94 10.92 -2.20
CA GLY A 72 -60.24 9.83 -1.29
C GLY A 72 -59.88 8.44 -1.82
N MET A 73 -59.70 8.29 -3.14
CA MET A 73 -59.56 6.98 -3.81
C MET A 73 -58.14 6.67 -4.30
N SER A 74 -57.36 7.65 -4.74
CA SER A 74 -56.05 7.38 -5.35
C SER A 74 -54.89 7.49 -4.35
N LYS A 75 -54.15 6.38 -4.18
CA LYS A 75 -52.88 6.32 -3.43
C LYS A 75 -51.67 6.08 -4.34
N ASP A 76 -51.86 6.20 -5.65
CA ASP A 76 -50.85 5.80 -6.63
C ASP A 76 -49.64 6.72 -6.60
N THR A 77 -48.46 6.11 -6.51
CA THR A 77 -47.17 6.80 -6.49
C THR A 77 -46.35 6.40 -7.71
N LEU A 78 -45.77 7.39 -8.40
CA LEU A 78 -44.77 7.18 -9.45
C LEU A 78 -43.44 7.73 -8.95
N TYR A 79 -42.38 6.92 -8.97
CA TYR A 79 -41.06 7.28 -8.44
C TYR A 79 -41.11 7.77 -6.98
N GLY A 80 -42.03 7.23 -6.17
CA GLY A 80 -42.26 7.66 -4.78
C GLY A 80 -43.01 8.99 -4.62
N VAL A 81 -43.37 9.66 -5.71
CA VAL A 81 -44.17 10.88 -5.70
C VAL A 81 -45.64 10.51 -5.88
N PRO A 82 -46.54 10.90 -4.95
CA PRO A 82 -47.98 10.74 -5.15
C PRO A 82 -48.42 11.53 -6.38
N VAL A 83 -48.96 10.86 -7.40
CA VAL A 83 -49.33 11.49 -8.68
C VAL A 83 -50.32 12.63 -8.46
N LEU A 84 -51.26 12.42 -7.53
CA LEU A 84 -52.22 13.44 -7.14
C LEU A 84 -51.56 14.66 -6.49
N LYS A 85 -50.61 14.47 -5.56
CA LYS A 85 -49.85 15.59 -4.96
C LYS A 85 -49.07 16.36 -6.01
N TYR A 86 -48.54 15.66 -7.02
CA TYR A 86 -47.82 16.27 -8.13
C TYR A 86 -48.72 17.19 -8.95
N VAL A 87 -49.84 16.67 -9.47
CA VAL A 87 -50.78 17.45 -10.30
C VAL A 87 -51.41 18.60 -9.51
N LEU A 88 -51.73 18.38 -8.23
CA LEU A 88 -52.40 19.39 -7.42
C LEU A 88 -51.51 20.57 -7.01
N ARG A 89 -50.23 20.30 -6.70
CA ARG A 89 -49.36 21.28 -6.00
C ARG A 89 -47.94 21.40 -6.53
N LEU A 90 -47.30 20.32 -6.97
CA LEU A 90 -45.85 20.30 -7.26
C LEU A 90 -45.52 20.53 -8.75
N ARG A 91 -46.51 20.43 -9.63
CA ARG A 91 -46.34 20.64 -11.08
C ARG A 91 -45.80 22.06 -11.32
N PRO A 92 -44.66 22.22 -12.02
CA PRO A 92 -44.02 23.52 -12.19
C PRO A 92 -44.73 24.33 -13.28
N VAL A 93 -45.95 24.79 -13.02
CA VAL A 93 -46.82 25.50 -13.96
C VAL A 93 -47.52 26.64 -13.22
N PHE A 94 -47.78 27.79 -13.86
CA PHE A 94 -48.42 28.95 -13.21
C PHE A 94 -49.83 28.63 -12.69
N LEU A 95 -50.61 27.92 -13.50
CA LEU A 95 -51.97 27.48 -13.16
C LEU A 95 -51.91 26.04 -12.62
N THR A 96 -51.45 25.89 -11.37
CA THR A 96 -51.66 24.61 -10.65
C THR A 96 -53.15 24.42 -10.35
N TYR A 97 -53.58 23.19 -10.14
CA TYR A 97 -54.97 22.92 -9.75
C TYR A 97 -55.39 23.76 -8.54
N ASN A 98 -54.54 23.84 -7.51
CA ASN A 98 -54.83 24.62 -6.31
C ASN A 98 -55.01 26.11 -6.64
N SER A 99 -54.19 26.66 -7.55
CA SER A 99 -54.34 28.03 -8.03
C SER A 99 -55.66 28.23 -8.76
N ILE A 100 -56.06 27.30 -9.65
CA ILE A 100 -57.31 27.40 -10.41
C ILE A 100 -58.52 27.23 -9.48
N ALA A 101 -58.46 26.34 -8.49
CA ALA A 101 -59.51 26.14 -7.49
C ALA A 101 -59.72 27.39 -6.62
N ILE A 102 -58.62 27.99 -6.13
CA ILE A 102 -58.67 29.27 -5.40
C ILE A 102 -59.22 30.36 -6.31
N LEU A 103 -58.78 30.43 -7.56
CA LEU A 103 -59.29 31.39 -8.54
C LEU A 103 -60.80 31.19 -8.74
N GLN A 104 -61.31 29.98 -8.91
CA GLN A 104 -62.75 29.70 -9.03
C GLN A 104 -63.54 30.19 -7.81
N MET A 105 -63.03 30.00 -6.59
CA MET A 105 -63.67 30.53 -5.39
C MET A 105 -63.72 32.06 -5.39
N PHE A 106 -62.62 32.72 -5.80
CA PHE A 106 -62.63 34.18 -6.00
C PHE A 106 -63.61 34.62 -7.09
N MET A 107 -63.71 33.89 -8.19
CA MET A 107 -64.63 34.19 -9.29
C MET A 107 -66.09 34.10 -8.84
N ILE A 108 -66.44 33.13 -7.98
CA ILE A 108 -67.77 33.03 -7.36
C ILE A 108 -68.05 34.24 -6.45
N ILE A 109 -67.08 34.66 -5.65
CA ILE A 109 -67.22 35.84 -4.77
C ILE A 109 -67.42 37.11 -5.60
N ILE A 110 -66.61 37.31 -6.65
CA ILE A 110 -66.73 38.47 -7.54
C ILE A 110 -68.08 38.44 -8.27
N ALA A 111 -68.54 37.27 -8.72
CA ALA A 111 -69.86 37.12 -9.34
C ALA A 111 -70.98 37.50 -8.36
N PHE A 112 -70.93 37.02 -7.12
CA PHE A 112 -71.91 37.37 -6.08
C PHE A 112 -71.95 38.87 -5.79
N VAL A 113 -70.78 39.52 -5.66
CA VAL A 113 -70.66 40.97 -5.49
C VAL A 113 -71.22 41.70 -6.71
N SER A 114 -70.88 41.23 -7.92
CA SER A 114 -71.37 41.81 -9.18
C SER A 114 -72.88 41.73 -9.31
N THR A 115 -73.50 40.61 -8.92
CA THR A 115 -74.97 40.47 -8.85
C THR A 115 -75.57 41.43 -7.81
N SER A 116 -74.94 41.57 -6.65
CA SER A 116 -75.40 42.45 -5.56
C SER A 116 -75.39 43.93 -5.96
N TYR A 117 -74.39 44.37 -6.73
CA TYR A 117 -74.24 45.75 -7.22
C TYR A 117 -74.78 45.96 -8.64
N GLN A 118 -75.43 44.97 -9.25
CA GLN A 118 -75.97 45.01 -10.62
C GLN A 118 -74.92 45.33 -11.72
N TRP A 119 -73.69 44.85 -11.54
CA TRP A 119 -72.61 44.97 -12.52
C TRP A 119 -72.65 43.82 -13.53
N TYR A 120 -73.59 43.87 -14.46
CA TYR A 120 -73.86 42.78 -15.42
C TYR A 120 -72.65 42.40 -16.28
N ASN A 121 -71.86 43.38 -16.74
CA ASN A 121 -70.69 43.15 -17.58
C ASN A 121 -69.59 42.36 -16.85
N LEU A 122 -69.44 42.63 -15.55
CA LEU A 122 -68.48 41.92 -14.71
C LEU A 122 -68.99 40.50 -14.41
N LEU A 123 -70.30 40.34 -14.21
CA LEU A 123 -70.94 39.03 -14.04
C LEU A 123 -70.73 38.14 -15.27
N GLU A 124 -71.01 38.62 -16.49
CA GLU A 124 -70.79 37.86 -17.72
C GLU A 124 -69.31 37.50 -17.94
N LEU A 125 -68.39 38.43 -17.74
CA LEU A 125 -66.95 38.13 -17.82
C LEU A 125 -66.56 37.04 -16.81
N THR A 126 -67.05 37.14 -15.57
CA THR A 126 -66.73 36.15 -14.54
C THR A 126 -67.28 34.77 -14.88
N PHE A 127 -68.46 34.71 -15.52
CA PHE A 127 -69.05 33.48 -16.01
C PHE A 127 -68.17 32.80 -17.06
N PHE A 128 -67.74 33.52 -18.11
CA PHE A 128 -66.87 32.95 -19.15
C PHE A 128 -65.52 32.48 -18.60
N VAL A 129 -64.87 33.27 -17.75
CA VAL A 129 -63.60 32.87 -17.13
C VAL A 129 -63.80 31.63 -16.23
N THR A 130 -64.92 31.54 -15.51
CA THR A 130 -65.25 30.36 -14.68
C THR A 130 -65.46 29.11 -15.55
N LEU A 131 -66.11 29.26 -16.70
CA LEU A 131 -66.32 28.16 -17.66
C LEU A 131 -65.00 27.67 -18.24
N PHE A 132 -64.11 28.57 -18.68
CA PHE A 132 -62.77 28.21 -19.16
C PHE A 132 -61.93 27.52 -18.08
N ASN A 133 -61.91 28.07 -16.86
CA ASN A 133 -61.22 27.43 -15.73
C ASN A 133 -61.75 26.01 -15.47
N SER A 134 -63.08 25.82 -15.53
CA SER A 134 -63.70 24.51 -15.29
C SER A 134 -63.37 23.49 -16.39
N LEU A 135 -63.26 23.93 -17.64
CA LEU A 135 -62.83 23.07 -18.75
C LEU A 135 -61.37 22.62 -18.60
N ILE A 136 -60.48 23.52 -18.17
CA ILE A 136 -59.08 23.19 -17.88
C ILE A 136 -59.02 22.14 -16.76
N LEU A 137 -59.77 22.37 -15.66
CA LEU A 137 -59.84 21.43 -14.54
C LEU A 137 -60.37 20.06 -14.97
N MET A 138 -61.44 20.02 -15.77
CA MET A 138 -62.03 18.76 -16.24
C MET A 138 -61.08 17.97 -17.15
N THR A 139 -60.29 18.65 -17.98
CA THR A 139 -59.30 17.99 -18.84
C THR A 139 -58.21 17.30 -18.00
N ASP A 140 -57.70 17.99 -16.97
CA ASP A 140 -56.68 17.42 -16.08
C ASP A 140 -57.26 16.31 -15.16
N CYS A 141 -58.53 16.42 -14.74
CA CYS A 141 -59.24 15.35 -14.01
C CYS A 141 -59.39 14.09 -14.87
N PHE A 142 -59.77 14.26 -16.14
CA PHE A 142 -60.00 13.15 -17.05
C PHE A 142 -58.70 12.40 -17.36
N SER A 143 -57.58 13.10 -17.54
CA SER A 143 -56.27 12.46 -17.71
C SER A 143 -55.81 11.69 -16.46
N LEU A 144 -56.18 12.13 -15.25
CA LEU A 144 -55.90 11.40 -14.02
C LEU A 144 -56.71 10.10 -13.89
N LEU A 145 -57.95 10.09 -14.39
CA LEU A 145 -58.86 8.94 -14.31
C LEU A 145 -58.63 7.90 -15.42
N SER A 146 -58.16 8.32 -16.60
CA SER A 146 -58.01 7.44 -17.75
C SER A 146 -56.71 6.63 -17.75
N ASP A 147 -55.56 7.28 -17.56
CA ASP A 147 -54.27 6.61 -17.45
C ASP A 147 -53.23 7.49 -16.73
N TYR A 148 -53.02 7.22 -15.43
CA TYR A 148 -52.06 7.96 -14.61
C TYR A 148 -50.60 7.80 -15.10
N GLN A 149 -50.28 6.77 -15.91
CA GLN A 149 -48.96 6.58 -16.51
C GLN A 149 -48.59 7.70 -17.50
N PHE A 150 -49.58 8.46 -17.99
CA PHE A 150 -49.33 9.65 -18.82
C PHE A 150 -48.38 10.64 -18.14
N TYR A 151 -48.46 10.76 -16.80
CA TYR A 151 -47.60 11.65 -16.01
C TYR A 151 -46.19 11.08 -15.74
N ARG A 152 -45.90 9.83 -16.09
CA ARG A 152 -44.60 9.16 -15.83
C ARG A 152 -43.41 9.92 -16.41
N SER A 153 -43.51 10.34 -17.68
CA SER A 153 -42.46 11.11 -18.35
C SER A 153 -42.32 12.54 -17.80
N GLU A 154 -43.44 13.15 -17.38
CA GLU A 154 -43.46 14.49 -16.82
C GLU A 154 -42.86 14.53 -15.41
N ILE A 155 -43.17 13.54 -14.58
CA ILE A 155 -42.62 13.39 -13.21
C ILE A 155 -41.12 13.11 -13.28
N ARG A 156 -40.66 12.21 -14.17
CA ARG A 156 -39.21 11.99 -14.38
C ARG A 156 -38.49 13.28 -14.75
N SER A 157 -39.02 14.05 -15.70
CA SER A 157 -38.43 15.35 -16.08
C SER A 157 -38.43 16.36 -14.93
N TYR A 158 -39.46 16.34 -14.06
CA TYR A 158 -39.52 17.20 -12.88
C TYR A 158 -38.45 16.83 -11.83
N LEU A 159 -38.23 15.54 -11.61
CA LEU A 159 -37.23 15.05 -10.67
C LEU A 159 -35.81 15.38 -11.11
N VAL A 160 -35.51 15.22 -12.40
CA VAL A 160 -34.16 15.44 -12.98
C VAL A 160 -33.83 16.93 -13.15
N SER A 161 -34.82 17.80 -13.41
CA SER A 161 -34.55 19.23 -13.67
C SER A 161 -34.25 20.06 -12.42
N THR A 162 -34.71 19.63 -11.25
CA THR A 162 -34.46 20.30 -9.95
C THR A 162 -34.28 19.25 -8.85
N PRO A 163 -33.17 18.49 -8.89
CA PRO A 163 -32.91 17.42 -7.93
C PRO A 163 -32.74 18.03 -6.53
N THR A 164 -33.49 17.52 -5.55
CA THR A 164 -33.27 17.83 -4.13
C THR A 164 -33.09 16.53 -3.37
N GLN A 165 -32.39 16.57 -2.24
CA GLN A 165 -32.14 15.38 -1.43
C GLN A 165 -33.44 14.67 -1.02
N GLU A 166 -34.49 15.42 -0.65
CA GLU A 166 -35.80 14.87 -0.30
C GLU A 166 -36.45 14.12 -1.47
N LYS A 167 -36.41 14.70 -2.68
CA LYS A 167 -36.93 14.06 -3.89
C LYS A 167 -36.14 12.79 -4.21
N PHE A 168 -34.82 12.85 -4.09
CA PHE A 168 -33.95 11.70 -4.34
C PHE A 168 -34.21 10.56 -3.36
N SER A 169 -34.33 10.87 -2.06
CA SER A 169 -34.67 9.86 -1.05
C SER A 169 -36.07 9.26 -1.28
N ALA A 170 -37.04 10.03 -1.79
CA ALA A 170 -38.35 9.49 -2.16
C ALA A 170 -38.26 8.44 -3.28
N VAL A 171 -37.46 8.72 -4.32
CA VAL A 171 -37.20 7.76 -5.42
C VAL A 171 -36.50 6.51 -4.88
N VAL A 172 -35.46 6.68 -4.07
CA VAL A 172 -34.73 5.56 -3.44
C VAL A 172 -35.65 4.69 -2.58
N ASN A 173 -36.48 5.30 -1.74
CA ASN A 173 -37.43 4.56 -0.90
C ASN A 173 -38.49 3.82 -1.74
N ASP A 174 -38.91 4.37 -2.88
CA ASP A 174 -39.81 3.69 -3.81
C ASP A 174 -39.15 2.48 -4.49
N ILE A 175 -37.92 2.64 -4.96
CA ILE A 175 -37.10 1.55 -5.52
C ILE A 175 -37.02 0.40 -4.49
N ILE A 176 -36.61 0.71 -3.26
CA ILE A 176 -36.47 -0.27 -2.18
C ILE A 176 -37.80 -1.00 -1.89
N LYS A 177 -38.93 -0.29 -1.88
CA LYS A 177 -40.26 -0.92 -1.67
C LYS A 177 -40.64 -1.82 -2.84
N SER A 178 -40.44 -1.32 -4.06
CA SER A 178 -40.81 -2.00 -5.30
C SER A 178 -39.96 -3.24 -5.61
N ALA A 179 -38.76 -3.35 -5.03
CA ALA A 179 -37.86 -4.49 -5.20
C ALA A 179 -38.49 -5.86 -4.85
N SER A 180 -39.55 -5.89 -4.04
CA SER A 180 -40.24 -7.13 -3.65
C SER A 180 -41.44 -7.50 -4.53
N THR A 181 -41.95 -6.58 -5.37
CA THR A 181 -43.26 -6.73 -6.03
C THR A 181 -43.33 -6.25 -7.48
N ALA A 182 -42.37 -5.44 -7.95
CA ALA A 182 -42.41 -4.83 -9.29
C ALA A 182 -41.75 -5.71 -10.36
N SER A 183 -42.12 -5.47 -11.63
CA SER A 183 -41.43 -6.08 -12.77
C SER A 183 -40.01 -5.54 -12.88
N ILE A 184 -39.11 -6.34 -13.48
CA ILE A 184 -37.71 -5.97 -13.68
C ILE A 184 -37.58 -4.72 -14.55
N ASP A 185 -38.44 -4.57 -15.57
CA ASP A 185 -38.44 -3.41 -16.46
C ASP A 185 -38.80 -2.10 -15.73
N ASP A 186 -39.77 -2.16 -14.81
CA ASP A 186 -40.15 -1.01 -13.97
C ASP A 186 -39.00 -0.61 -13.04
N LEU A 187 -38.31 -1.60 -12.46
CA LEU A 187 -37.13 -1.36 -11.62
C LEU A 187 -35.99 -0.71 -12.42
N LYS A 188 -35.69 -1.22 -13.62
CA LYS A 188 -34.64 -0.66 -14.50
C LYS A 188 -34.91 0.80 -14.83
N GLU A 189 -36.16 1.16 -15.14
CA GLU A 189 -36.52 2.55 -15.44
C GLU A 189 -36.35 3.46 -14.22
N LYS A 190 -36.74 3.00 -13.03
CA LYS A 190 -36.55 3.75 -11.77
C LYS A 190 -35.07 3.95 -11.43
N LEU A 191 -34.24 2.92 -11.63
CA LEU A 191 -32.79 3.02 -11.43
C LEU A 191 -32.16 3.99 -12.44
N SER A 192 -32.59 3.97 -13.70
CA SER A 192 -32.18 4.94 -14.72
C SER A 192 -32.53 6.37 -14.33
N ALA A 193 -33.74 6.62 -13.80
CA ALA A 193 -34.13 7.93 -13.29
C ALA A 193 -33.27 8.38 -12.08
N MET A 194 -32.91 7.45 -11.18
CA MET A 194 -32.00 7.72 -10.07
C MET A 194 -30.60 8.13 -10.56
N ASN A 195 -30.05 7.45 -11.57
CA ASN A 195 -28.77 7.81 -12.18
C ASN A 195 -28.81 9.20 -12.85
N GLU A 196 -29.87 9.52 -13.60
CA GLU A 196 -30.04 10.84 -14.21
C GLU A 196 -30.07 11.96 -13.16
N MET A 197 -30.80 11.75 -12.05
CA MET A 197 -30.82 12.70 -10.94
C MET A 197 -29.41 12.88 -10.34
N LEU A 198 -28.68 11.78 -10.11
CA LEU A 198 -27.33 11.84 -9.56
C LEU A 198 -26.36 12.62 -10.49
N LEU A 199 -26.44 12.39 -11.80
CA LEU A 199 -25.60 13.06 -12.80
C LEU A 199 -25.92 14.54 -12.97
N SER A 200 -27.14 14.96 -12.67
CA SER A 200 -27.54 16.37 -12.71
C SER A 200 -27.00 17.19 -11.53
N VAL A 201 -26.61 16.53 -10.43
CA VAL A 201 -26.07 17.16 -9.21
C VAL A 201 -24.53 17.21 -9.21
N SER A 202 -23.86 16.49 -10.12
CA SER A 202 -22.41 16.25 -10.10
C SER A 202 -21.51 17.49 -10.30
N SER A 203 -22.07 18.70 -10.27
CA SER A 203 -21.34 19.99 -10.35
C SER A 203 -21.37 20.81 -9.05
N ASP A 204 -22.06 20.34 -7.99
CA ASP A 204 -22.29 21.10 -6.75
C ASP A 204 -21.69 20.45 -5.49
N THR A 205 -21.55 21.25 -4.44
CA THR A 205 -20.97 20.91 -3.11
C THR A 205 -21.78 19.90 -2.29
N ASP A 206 -22.99 19.52 -2.73
CA ASP A 206 -23.96 18.67 -2.00
C ASP A 206 -23.92 17.17 -2.38
N GLN A 207 -22.92 16.73 -3.16
CA GLN A 207 -22.86 15.36 -3.71
C GLN A 207 -22.82 14.24 -2.65
N THR A 208 -22.34 14.54 -1.43
CA THR A 208 -22.21 13.55 -0.34
C THR A 208 -23.56 13.00 0.13
N ALA A 209 -24.60 13.84 0.19
CA ALA A 209 -25.93 13.45 0.62
C ALA A 209 -26.61 12.52 -0.39
N PHE A 210 -26.44 12.81 -1.69
CA PHE A 210 -26.94 11.98 -2.77
C PHE A 210 -26.21 10.63 -2.84
N ASN A 211 -24.88 10.63 -2.67
CA ASN A 211 -24.09 9.42 -2.62
C ASN A 211 -24.54 8.50 -1.47
N SER A 212 -24.83 9.06 -0.28
CA SER A 212 -25.31 8.29 0.88
C SER A 212 -26.64 7.56 0.60
N GLU A 213 -27.61 8.25 0.00
CA GLU A 213 -28.88 7.62 -0.37
C GLU A 213 -28.72 6.60 -1.51
N TYR A 214 -27.80 6.83 -2.46
CA TYR A 214 -27.46 5.86 -3.50
C TYR A 214 -26.86 4.58 -2.90
N ILE A 215 -25.89 4.70 -1.99
CA ILE A 215 -25.26 3.59 -1.27
C ILE A 215 -26.32 2.76 -0.51
N LYS A 216 -27.25 3.44 0.17
CA LYS A 216 -28.36 2.80 0.87
C LYS A 216 -29.28 2.01 -0.08
N CYS A 217 -29.55 2.54 -1.27
CA CYS A 217 -30.31 1.83 -2.31
C CYS A 217 -29.57 0.58 -2.77
N ALA A 218 -28.31 0.73 -3.18
CA ALA A 218 -27.45 -0.34 -3.68
C ALA A 218 -27.31 -1.48 -2.66
N ASN A 219 -26.98 -1.17 -1.41
CA ASN A 219 -26.80 -2.15 -0.35
C ASN A 219 -28.09 -2.97 -0.09
N LYS A 220 -29.26 -2.32 -0.13
CA LYS A 220 -30.54 -3.05 0.04
C LYS A 220 -30.86 -3.95 -1.14
N LEU A 221 -30.58 -3.52 -2.36
CA LEU A 221 -30.83 -4.35 -3.55
C LEU A 221 -29.86 -5.53 -3.62
N PHE A 222 -28.58 -5.34 -3.28
CA PHE A 222 -27.63 -6.45 -3.19
C PHE A 222 -27.97 -7.44 -2.07
N ALA A 223 -28.49 -6.96 -0.94
CA ALA A 223 -28.94 -7.80 0.17
C ALA A 223 -30.27 -8.56 -0.11
N ALA A 224 -31.00 -8.21 -1.18
CA ALA A 224 -32.33 -8.76 -1.47
C ALA A 224 -32.33 -10.22 -1.94
N LYS A 225 -31.15 -10.85 -2.13
CA LYS A 225 -30.96 -12.26 -2.54
C LYS A 225 -31.64 -12.67 -3.86
N GLY A 226 -32.01 -11.70 -4.70
CA GLY A 226 -32.63 -11.93 -6.00
C GLY A 226 -31.64 -11.66 -7.14
N SER A 227 -31.39 -12.66 -7.99
CA SER A 227 -30.44 -12.55 -9.11
C SER A 227 -30.74 -11.36 -10.03
N ASP A 228 -32.01 -11.17 -10.42
CA ASP A 228 -32.39 -10.07 -11.33
C ASP A 228 -32.28 -8.69 -10.68
N LEU A 229 -32.54 -8.59 -9.37
CA LEU A 229 -32.38 -7.35 -8.61
C LEU A 229 -30.90 -6.95 -8.52
N ILE A 230 -30.04 -7.93 -8.25
CA ILE A 230 -28.59 -7.75 -8.22
C ILE A 230 -28.13 -7.30 -9.61
N LEU A 231 -28.45 -8.04 -10.67
CA LEU A 231 -28.04 -7.70 -12.04
C LEU A 231 -28.55 -6.32 -12.47
N GLY A 232 -29.80 -5.97 -12.13
CA GLY A 232 -30.34 -4.63 -12.42
C GLY A 232 -29.61 -3.51 -11.71
N MET A 233 -29.17 -3.72 -10.46
CA MET A 233 -28.36 -2.73 -9.74
C MET A 233 -26.93 -2.65 -10.27
N VAL A 234 -26.33 -3.77 -10.71
CA VAL A 234 -25.00 -3.77 -11.37
C VAL A 234 -25.07 -2.99 -12.68
N ASP A 235 -26.12 -3.20 -13.48
CA ASP A 235 -26.41 -2.47 -14.73
C ASP A 235 -26.47 -0.95 -14.46
N ALA A 236 -27.26 -0.56 -13.44
CA ALA A 236 -27.38 0.82 -13.03
C ALA A 236 -26.06 1.42 -12.49
N LEU A 237 -25.26 0.65 -11.75
CA LEU A 237 -23.94 1.10 -11.29
C LEU A 237 -22.98 1.31 -12.46
N GLN A 238 -22.96 0.38 -13.40
CA GLN A 238 -22.12 0.46 -14.59
C GLN A 238 -22.49 1.69 -15.42
N ASP A 239 -23.77 1.91 -15.70
CA ASP A 239 -24.27 3.12 -16.36
C ASP A 239 -23.86 4.40 -15.62
N ALA A 240 -23.95 4.42 -14.29
CA ALA A 240 -23.52 5.58 -13.51
C ALA A 240 -22.03 5.83 -13.71
N TYR A 241 -21.18 4.81 -13.52
CA TYR A 241 -19.73 4.93 -13.69
C TYR A 241 -19.33 5.36 -15.11
N HIS A 242 -19.98 4.82 -16.14
CA HIS A 242 -19.77 5.21 -17.54
C HIS A 242 -19.98 6.72 -17.73
N ASN A 243 -21.12 7.24 -17.28
CA ASN A 243 -21.44 8.67 -17.39
C ASN A 243 -20.51 9.58 -16.57
N PHE A 244 -20.04 9.12 -15.40
CA PHE A 244 -19.05 9.86 -14.61
C PHE A 244 -17.66 9.86 -15.29
N ASN A 245 -17.27 8.74 -15.91
CA ASN A 245 -16.03 8.60 -16.66
C ASN A 245 -16.01 9.49 -17.91
N GLU A 246 -17.11 9.58 -18.66
CA GLU A 246 -17.22 10.50 -19.81
C GLU A 246 -16.97 11.96 -19.42
N LYS A 247 -17.38 12.35 -18.21
CA LYS A 247 -17.16 13.70 -17.66
C LYS A 247 -15.82 13.86 -16.94
N ALA A 248 -14.98 12.81 -16.91
CA ALA A 248 -13.74 12.74 -16.14
C ALA A 248 -13.91 13.04 -14.62
N ASN A 249 -15.09 12.73 -14.07
CA ASN A 249 -15.42 12.98 -12.67
C ASN A 249 -15.17 11.74 -11.80
N ALA A 250 -14.60 11.93 -10.62
CA ALA A 250 -14.40 10.87 -9.64
C ALA A 250 -15.74 10.45 -9.01
N PHE A 251 -15.99 9.14 -8.89
CA PHE A 251 -17.21 8.62 -8.26
C PHE A 251 -16.90 7.54 -7.20
N PRO A 252 -16.58 7.93 -5.95
CA PRO A 252 -16.01 7.06 -4.94
C PRO A 252 -17.05 6.26 -4.12
N ILE A 253 -18.10 5.71 -4.73
CA ILE A 253 -19.14 4.97 -4.00
C ILE A 253 -18.89 3.47 -3.85
N PHE A 254 -18.10 2.87 -4.75
CA PHE A 254 -17.91 1.42 -4.83
C PHE A 254 -17.35 0.84 -3.51
N HIS A 255 -16.40 1.54 -2.88
CA HIS A 255 -15.85 1.13 -1.58
C HIS A 255 -16.92 0.95 -0.49
N ALA A 256 -17.99 1.75 -0.52
CA ALA A 256 -19.07 1.68 0.47
C ALA A 256 -20.11 0.58 0.18
N VAL A 257 -20.16 0.08 -1.06
CA VAL A 257 -21.12 -0.95 -1.49
C VAL A 257 -20.48 -2.31 -1.77
N CYS A 258 -19.15 -2.39 -1.85
CA CYS A 258 -18.43 -3.58 -2.30
C CYS A 258 -18.74 -4.81 -1.43
N PHE A 259 -18.88 -4.65 -0.12
CA PHE A 259 -19.20 -5.75 0.80
C PHE A 259 -20.56 -6.40 0.48
N GLU A 260 -21.61 -5.58 0.36
CA GLU A 260 -22.95 -6.09 0.03
C GLU A 260 -23.01 -6.59 -1.42
N PHE A 261 -22.34 -5.91 -2.35
CA PHE A 261 -22.18 -6.37 -3.73
C PHE A 261 -21.64 -7.80 -3.79
N TYR A 262 -20.47 -8.07 -3.19
CA TYR A 262 -19.88 -9.40 -3.20
C TYR A 262 -20.76 -10.44 -2.48
N ASN A 263 -21.35 -10.10 -1.33
CA ASN A 263 -22.27 -11.01 -0.63
C ASN A 263 -23.52 -11.34 -1.47
N GLY A 264 -24.04 -10.38 -2.22
CA GLY A 264 -25.15 -10.56 -3.16
C GLY A 264 -24.83 -11.58 -4.25
N LEU A 265 -23.60 -11.61 -4.76
CA LEU A 265 -23.19 -12.52 -5.85
C LEU A 265 -23.39 -14.01 -5.53
N LYS A 266 -23.48 -14.40 -4.25
CA LYS A 266 -23.81 -15.78 -3.83
C LYS A 266 -25.16 -16.27 -4.38
N TYR A 267 -26.09 -15.36 -4.67
CA TYR A 267 -27.45 -15.65 -5.12
C TYR A 267 -27.62 -15.44 -6.63
N LEU A 268 -26.54 -15.27 -7.38
CA LEU A 268 -26.56 -14.96 -8.80
C LEU A 268 -26.84 -16.19 -9.67
N ASN A 269 -27.74 -16.06 -10.64
CA ASN A 269 -27.87 -16.99 -11.76
C ASN A 269 -26.74 -16.73 -12.76
N LEU A 270 -25.76 -17.62 -12.79
CA LEU A 270 -24.53 -17.41 -13.56
C LEU A 270 -24.76 -17.51 -15.07
N ALA A 271 -25.73 -18.30 -15.51
CA ALA A 271 -26.03 -18.43 -16.94
C ALA A 271 -26.60 -17.14 -17.53
N ASP A 272 -27.40 -16.41 -16.74
CA ASP A 272 -27.96 -15.13 -17.13
C ASP A 272 -26.92 -14.00 -17.00
N ALA A 273 -26.18 -13.98 -15.89
CA ALA A 273 -25.10 -13.02 -15.68
C ALA A 273 -24.04 -13.07 -16.81
N HIS A 274 -23.65 -14.29 -17.23
CA HIS A 274 -22.71 -14.47 -18.34
C HIS A 274 -23.26 -13.91 -19.66
N LYS A 275 -24.54 -14.15 -19.95
CA LYS A 275 -25.17 -13.68 -21.19
C LYS A 275 -25.28 -12.16 -21.24
N ARG A 276 -25.48 -11.51 -20.08
CA ARG A 276 -25.69 -10.07 -20.01
C ARG A 276 -24.39 -9.26 -19.99
N GLY A 277 -23.23 -9.85 -19.69
CA GLY A 277 -21.93 -9.15 -19.72
C GLY A 277 -21.70 -8.10 -18.62
N VAL A 278 -22.74 -7.69 -17.89
CA VAL A 278 -22.76 -6.52 -16.98
C VAL A 278 -21.64 -6.49 -15.92
N LEU A 279 -21.15 -7.64 -15.47
CA LEU A 279 -20.07 -7.67 -14.48
C LEU A 279 -18.71 -7.28 -15.07
N ASP A 280 -18.46 -7.63 -16.34
CA ASP A 280 -17.26 -7.21 -17.07
C ASP A 280 -17.35 -5.72 -17.43
N ASP A 281 -18.52 -5.28 -17.89
CA ASP A 281 -18.77 -3.86 -18.19
C ASP A 281 -18.57 -2.99 -16.94
N LEU A 282 -19.08 -3.44 -15.78
CA LEU A 282 -18.85 -2.76 -14.51
C LEU A 282 -17.36 -2.75 -14.13
N ARG A 283 -16.65 -3.86 -14.30
CA ARG A 283 -15.20 -3.94 -14.07
C ARG A 283 -14.48 -2.91 -14.93
N TYR A 284 -14.76 -2.89 -16.23
CA TYR A 284 -14.14 -1.97 -17.17
C TYR A 284 -14.33 -0.49 -16.75
N GLU A 285 -15.55 -0.11 -16.36
CA GLU A 285 -15.84 1.27 -15.95
C GLU A 285 -15.22 1.63 -14.59
N LEU A 286 -15.17 0.69 -13.63
CA LEU A 286 -14.52 0.93 -12.34
C LEU A 286 -13.02 1.18 -12.48
N PHE A 287 -12.33 0.40 -13.32
CA PHE A 287 -10.88 0.47 -13.47
C PHE A 287 -10.42 1.74 -14.21
N ARG A 288 -11.30 2.35 -15.02
CA ARG A 288 -11.05 3.63 -15.69
C ARG A 288 -11.40 4.86 -14.85
N ASN A 289 -12.13 4.69 -13.74
CA ASN A 289 -12.59 5.85 -12.96
C ASN A 289 -11.44 6.50 -12.18
N PRO A 290 -11.28 7.84 -12.24
CA PRO A 290 -10.22 8.56 -11.52
C PRO A 290 -10.20 8.32 -10.00
N ALA A 291 -11.33 7.91 -9.39
CA ALA A 291 -11.39 7.61 -7.96
C ALA A 291 -10.54 6.39 -7.55
N TYR A 292 -10.14 5.51 -8.49
CA TYR A 292 -9.57 4.20 -8.16
C TYR A 292 -8.21 3.88 -8.79
N ASN A 293 -7.47 4.87 -9.29
CA ASN A 293 -6.16 4.70 -9.95
C ASN A 293 -5.11 3.87 -9.15
N ASN A 294 -5.31 3.64 -7.85
CA ASN A 294 -4.50 2.70 -7.04
C ASN A 294 -5.31 2.00 -5.93
N ALA A 295 -6.60 1.73 -6.15
CA ALA A 295 -7.46 1.17 -5.11
C ALA A 295 -7.10 -0.30 -4.81
N ALA A 296 -6.71 -0.58 -3.57
CA ALA A 296 -6.38 -1.94 -3.11
C ALA A 296 -7.57 -2.91 -3.26
N ASP A 297 -8.80 -2.42 -3.10
CA ASP A 297 -10.01 -3.24 -3.18
C ASP A 297 -10.25 -3.79 -4.59
N LEU A 298 -9.87 -3.04 -5.62
CA LEU A 298 -10.03 -3.46 -7.02
C LEU A 298 -8.94 -4.44 -7.47
N ARG A 299 -7.80 -4.52 -6.76
CA ARG A 299 -6.74 -5.51 -7.05
C ARG A 299 -7.20 -6.96 -6.88
N SER A 300 -8.35 -7.21 -6.28
CA SER A 300 -8.93 -8.54 -6.11
C SER A 300 -10.36 -8.64 -6.61
N PHE A 301 -10.83 -7.68 -7.42
CA PHE A 301 -12.22 -7.61 -7.87
C PHE A 301 -12.70 -8.92 -8.51
N THR A 302 -11.98 -9.41 -9.51
CA THR A 302 -12.32 -10.64 -10.22
C THR A 302 -12.16 -11.86 -9.32
N THR A 303 -11.19 -11.82 -8.40
CA THR A 303 -11.01 -12.86 -7.37
C THR A 303 -12.20 -12.96 -6.42
N GLN A 304 -12.74 -11.83 -5.97
CA GLN A 304 -13.92 -11.81 -5.11
C GLN A 304 -15.17 -12.26 -5.87
N ILE A 305 -15.34 -11.87 -7.15
CA ILE A 305 -16.42 -12.42 -7.97
C ILE A 305 -16.30 -13.94 -8.06
N TYR A 306 -15.11 -14.47 -8.34
CA TYR A 306 -14.91 -15.92 -8.41
C TYR A 306 -15.27 -16.61 -7.09
N ARG A 307 -14.77 -16.08 -5.97
CA ARG A 307 -15.06 -16.61 -4.63
C ARG A 307 -16.55 -16.59 -4.33
N PHE A 308 -17.22 -15.46 -4.47
CA PHE A 308 -18.60 -15.30 -4.02
C PHE A 308 -19.62 -15.85 -5.03
N ALA A 309 -19.41 -15.60 -6.32
CA ALA A 309 -20.34 -16.00 -7.38
C ALA A 309 -20.19 -17.47 -7.78
N VAL A 310 -19.01 -18.10 -7.59
CA VAL A 310 -18.76 -19.49 -8.05
C VAL A 310 -18.55 -20.45 -6.88
N VAL A 311 -17.57 -20.16 -6.01
CA VAL A 311 -17.19 -21.05 -4.90
C VAL A 311 -18.25 -21.08 -3.81
N GLU A 312 -18.65 -19.90 -3.31
CA GLU A 312 -19.66 -19.73 -2.26
C GLU A 312 -21.10 -19.61 -2.82
N ASN A 313 -21.32 -19.94 -4.10
CA ASN A 313 -22.62 -19.81 -4.75
C ASN A 313 -23.69 -20.71 -4.10
N ILE A 314 -24.83 -20.11 -3.75
CA ILE A 314 -25.98 -20.75 -3.10
C ILE A 314 -27.16 -20.93 -4.08
N TYR A 315 -27.08 -20.37 -5.29
CA TYR A 315 -28.18 -20.40 -6.23
C TYR A 315 -28.44 -21.81 -6.79
N PRO A 316 -29.63 -22.40 -6.61
CA PRO A 316 -29.86 -23.83 -6.76
C PRO A 316 -29.81 -24.34 -8.21
N LEU A 317 -29.99 -23.47 -9.20
CA LEU A 317 -30.02 -23.85 -10.62
C LEU A 317 -28.65 -23.80 -11.31
N ASN A 318 -27.60 -23.35 -10.62
CA ASN A 318 -26.25 -23.31 -11.20
C ASN A 318 -25.59 -24.69 -11.14
N THR A 319 -25.57 -25.39 -12.27
CA THR A 319 -24.84 -26.66 -12.42
C THR A 319 -23.32 -26.42 -12.50
N ALA A 320 -22.53 -27.47 -12.29
CA ALA A 320 -21.07 -27.39 -12.44
C ALA A 320 -20.63 -26.86 -13.82
N SER A 321 -21.30 -27.29 -14.90
CA SER A 321 -20.99 -26.82 -16.26
C SER A 321 -21.32 -25.34 -16.48
N ILE A 322 -22.35 -24.80 -15.82
CA ILE A 322 -22.65 -23.37 -15.84
C ILE A 322 -21.57 -22.58 -15.10
N LYS A 323 -21.14 -23.08 -13.94
CA LYS A 323 -20.03 -22.50 -13.17
C LYS A 323 -18.75 -22.45 -14.00
N ASP A 324 -18.37 -23.57 -14.61
CA ASP A 324 -17.16 -23.65 -15.44
C ASP A 324 -17.23 -22.66 -16.60
N ARG A 325 -18.34 -22.62 -17.35
CA ARG A 325 -18.53 -21.66 -18.45
C ARG A 325 -18.44 -20.20 -17.99
N PHE A 326 -19.00 -19.89 -16.82
CA PHE A 326 -18.89 -18.54 -16.25
C PHE A 326 -17.44 -18.18 -15.94
N VAL A 327 -16.69 -19.08 -15.30
CA VAL A 327 -15.25 -18.88 -15.00
C VAL A 327 -14.43 -18.78 -16.28
N THR A 328 -14.74 -19.56 -17.32
CA THR A 328 -14.15 -19.42 -18.65
C THR A 328 -14.37 -18.01 -19.19
N GLY A 329 -15.59 -17.47 -19.08
CA GLY A 329 -15.90 -16.10 -19.46
C GLY A 329 -15.12 -15.06 -18.64
N MET A 330 -14.92 -15.30 -17.35
CA MET A 330 -14.10 -14.41 -16.49
C MET A 330 -12.64 -14.36 -16.91
N TYR A 331 -12.08 -15.47 -17.42
CA TYR A 331 -10.73 -15.45 -18.00
C TYR A 331 -10.66 -14.51 -19.22
N ASP A 332 -11.71 -14.53 -20.05
CA ASP A 332 -11.77 -13.72 -21.27
C ASP A 332 -11.85 -12.21 -21.00
N TRP A 333 -12.15 -11.78 -19.75
CA TRP A 333 -12.06 -10.37 -19.30
C TRP A 333 -10.62 -9.84 -19.34
N PHE A 334 -9.64 -10.73 -19.32
CA PHE A 334 -8.22 -10.41 -19.42
C PHE A 334 -7.70 -10.76 -20.81
N SER A 335 -8.24 -10.10 -21.84
CA SER A 335 -7.83 -10.32 -23.22
C SER A 335 -6.30 -10.21 -23.36
N PRO A 336 -5.61 -11.26 -23.87
CA PRO A 336 -4.15 -11.27 -23.96
C PRO A 336 -3.59 -10.26 -24.97
N PHE A 337 -4.44 -9.52 -25.68
CA PHE A 337 -4.08 -8.53 -26.70
C PHE A 337 -4.22 -7.08 -26.23
N GLN A 338 -4.52 -6.84 -24.95
CA GLN A 338 -4.65 -5.49 -24.38
C GLN A 338 -3.48 -5.19 -23.44
N ASP A 339 -2.97 -3.95 -23.49
CA ASP A 339 -2.02 -3.46 -22.50
C ASP A 339 -2.76 -3.23 -21.18
N PHE A 340 -2.40 -4.01 -20.17
CA PHE A 340 -3.00 -3.91 -18.84
C PHE A 340 -2.37 -2.76 -18.05
N SER A 341 -3.20 -1.98 -17.38
CA SER A 341 -2.75 -1.16 -16.26
C SER A 341 -2.16 -2.05 -15.16
N LEU A 342 -1.30 -1.50 -14.30
CA LEU A 342 -0.73 -2.24 -13.17
C LEU A 342 -1.85 -2.82 -12.27
N LEU A 343 -2.96 -2.10 -12.10
CA LEU A 343 -4.12 -2.54 -11.33
C LEU A 343 -4.79 -3.78 -11.94
N GLU A 344 -4.99 -3.81 -13.26
CA GLU A 344 -5.55 -4.97 -13.97
C GLU A 344 -4.63 -6.17 -13.89
N ARG A 345 -3.32 -5.95 -13.98
CA ARG A 345 -2.32 -7.01 -13.82
C ARG A 345 -2.40 -7.64 -12.41
N TYR A 346 -2.54 -6.84 -11.36
CA TYR A 346 -2.77 -7.35 -10.00
C TYR A 346 -4.07 -8.15 -9.89
N ASP A 347 -5.18 -7.65 -10.44
CA ASP A 347 -6.47 -8.34 -10.42
C ASP A 347 -6.43 -9.69 -11.13
N ARG A 348 -5.79 -9.72 -12.31
CA ARG A 348 -5.55 -10.94 -13.09
C ARG A 348 -4.74 -11.99 -12.32
N LEU A 349 -3.62 -11.59 -11.75
CA LEU A 349 -2.73 -12.48 -11.01
C LEU A 349 -3.40 -13.04 -9.75
N ASN A 350 -4.16 -12.21 -9.03
CA ASN A 350 -4.95 -12.65 -7.90
C ASN A 350 -6.07 -13.64 -8.32
N PHE A 351 -6.69 -13.41 -9.48
CA PHE A 351 -7.69 -14.33 -10.01
C PHE A 351 -7.07 -15.69 -10.36
N PHE A 352 -5.92 -15.70 -11.03
CA PHE A 352 -5.21 -16.95 -11.33
C PHE A 352 -4.75 -17.69 -10.07
N LYS A 353 -4.28 -16.96 -9.05
CA LYS A 353 -4.01 -17.54 -7.73
C LYS A 353 -5.27 -18.20 -7.16
N ALA A 354 -6.42 -17.55 -7.24
CA ALA A 354 -7.67 -18.10 -6.71
C ALA A 354 -8.10 -19.39 -7.43
N LEU A 355 -7.79 -19.54 -8.73
CA LEU A 355 -7.98 -20.79 -9.46
C LEU A 355 -7.12 -21.93 -8.88
N VAL A 356 -5.85 -21.63 -8.52
CA VAL A 356 -4.95 -22.59 -7.85
C VAL A 356 -5.47 -22.94 -6.46
N ASP A 357 -5.80 -21.93 -5.63
CA ASP A 357 -6.32 -22.13 -4.27
C ASP A 357 -7.58 -23.03 -4.24
N ASN A 358 -8.43 -22.91 -5.26
CA ASN A 358 -9.67 -23.67 -5.41
C ASN A 358 -9.52 -24.92 -6.31
N ARG A 359 -8.29 -25.27 -6.70
CA ARG A 359 -7.95 -26.51 -7.43
C ARG A 359 -8.72 -26.66 -8.76
N ASN A 360 -8.99 -25.55 -9.44
CA ASN A 360 -9.77 -25.53 -10.68
C ASN A 360 -8.91 -25.97 -11.87
N LYS A 361 -8.70 -27.28 -11.99
CA LYS A 361 -7.85 -27.89 -13.01
C LYS A 361 -8.30 -27.59 -14.43
N THR A 362 -9.61 -27.60 -14.68
CA THR A 362 -10.20 -27.40 -16.01
C THR A 362 -9.76 -26.09 -16.63
N ILE A 363 -9.94 -24.97 -15.92
CA ILE A 363 -9.60 -23.64 -16.44
C ILE A 363 -8.09 -23.42 -16.50
N LEU A 364 -7.34 -23.95 -15.53
CA LEU A 364 -5.88 -23.89 -15.56
C LEU A 364 -5.33 -24.60 -16.80
N ASP A 365 -5.86 -25.78 -17.16
CA ASP A 365 -5.40 -26.56 -18.31
C ASP A 365 -5.88 -26.02 -19.66
N GLU A 366 -7.13 -25.53 -19.74
CA GLU A 366 -7.77 -25.11 -21.00
C GLU A 366 -7.46 -23.67 -21.42
N LYS A 367 -7.21 -22.78 -20.44
CA LYS A 367 -7.02 -21.34 -20.67
C LYS A 367 -5.64 -20.86 -20.20
N VAL A 368 -5.32 -21.02 -18.91
CA VAL A 368 -4.09 -20.43 -18.33
C VAL A 368 -2.84 -21.06 -18.92
N TYR A 369 -2.77 -22.39 -19.04
CA TYR A 369 -1.58 -23.09 -19.53
C TYR A 369 -1.81 -23.78 -20.88
N ASN A 370 -2.76 -23.30 -21.67
CA ASN A 370 -2.97 -23.83 -23.02
C ASN A 370 -1.85 -23.34 -23.95
N ILE A 371 -1.04 -24.29 -24.44
CA ILE A 371 0.15 -24.04 -25.26
C ILE A 371 -0.21 -23.41 -26.62
N ALA A 372 -1.44 -23.61 -27.11
CA ALA A 372 -1.88 -23.00 -28.37
C ALA A 372 -2.02 -21.46 -28.29
N ASP A 373 -2.09 -20.91 -27.07
CA ASP A 373 -2.39 -19.51 -26.77
C ASP A 373 -1.20 -18.75 -26.17
N ILE A 374 0.04 -19.23 -26.35
CA ILE A 374 1.25 -18.54 -25.89
C ILE A 374 1.49 -17.30 -26.77
N ARG A 375 1.06 -16.11 -26.31
CA ARG A 375 1.29 -14.77 -26.88
C ARG A 375 1.24 -13.73 -25.74
N PRO A 376 1.44 -12.43 -26.04
CA PRO A 376 2.64 -11.60 -25.81
C PRO A 376 3.49 -11.86 -24.54
N ALA A 377 4.65 -11.18 -24.43
CA ALA A 377 5.64 -11.38 -23.36
C ALA A 377 5.10 -11.20 -21.92
N THR A 378 4.15 -10.29 -21.71
CA THR A 378 3.57 -9.97 -20.40
C THR A 378 2.69 -11.09 -19.83
N ASP A 379 1.87 -11.72 -20.68
CA ASP A 379 1.06 -12.89 -20.33
C ASP A 379 1.92 -14.08 -19.88
N LEU A 380 3.02 -14.29 -20.59
CA LEU A 380 4.03 -15.30 -20.27
C LEU A 380 4.64 -15.09 -18.88
N ILE A 381 4.98 -13.85 -18.52
CA ILE A 381 5.50 -13.50 -17.19
C ILE A 381 4.43 -13.72 -16.11
N ASP A 382 3.18 -13.34 -16.38
CA ASP A 382 2.08 -13.54 -15.42
C ASP A 382 1.83 -15.04 -15.16
N LYS A 383 1.86 -15.88 -16.21
CA LYS A 383 1.79 -17.35 -16.06
C LYS A 383 2.95 -17.88 -15.23
N LEU A 384 4.15 -17.32 -15.39
CA LEU A 384 5.33 -17.69 -14.61
C LEU A 384 5.18 -17.33 -13.12
N PHE A 385 4.52 -16.22 -12.78
CA PHE A 385 4.22 -15.89 -11.37
C PHE A 385 3.27 -16.90 -10.71
N ILE A 386 2.33 -17.46 -11.48
CA ILE A 386 1.44 -18.51 -10.97
C ILE A 386 2.17 -19.85 -10.84
N ILE A 387 3.14 -20.12 -11.71
CA ILE A 387 4.06 -21.27 -11.54
C ILE A 387 4.91 -21.08 -10.28
N LEU A 388 5.44 -19.87 -10.03
CA LEU A 388 6.15 -19.51 -8.80
C LEU A 388 5.28 -19.73 -7.57
N TYR A 389 4.02 -19.28 -7.59
CA TYR A 389 3.09 -19.50 -6.49
C TYR A 389 2.83 -21.00 -6.25
N SER A 390 2.61 -21.76 -7.33
CA SER A 390 2.42 -23.22 -7.26
C SER A 390 3.65 -23.93 -6.70
N TYR A 391 4.85 -23.49 -7.09
CA TYR A 391 6.13 -23.97 -6.56
C TYR A 391 6.26 -23.64 -5.08
N TYR A 392 5.90 -22.43 -4.66
CA TYR A 392 5.95 -22.01 -3.27
C TYR A 392 5.08 -22.89 -2.37
N ILE A 393 3.85 -23.17 -2.79
CA ILE A 393 2.94 -24.08 -2.10
C ILE A 393 3.49 -25.52 -2.12
N ALA A 394 4.03 -25.99 -3.25
CA ALA A 394 4.54 -27.36 -3.37
C ALA A 394 5.80 -27.64 -2.54
N SER A 395 6.69 -26.64 -2.42
CA SER A 395 8.07 -26.84 -1.96
C SER A 395 8.30 -26.45 -0.50
N CYS A 396 7.58 -25.47 0.05
CA CYS A 396 8.12 -24.75 1.20
C CYS A 396 7.18 -24.46 2.37
N GLU A 397 5.92 -24.90 2.39
CA GLU A 397 5.05 -24.63 3.53
C GLU A 397 4.51 -25.86 4.26
N PRO A 398 4.93 -26.12 5.51
CA PRO A 398 4.15 -26.91 6.46
C PRO A 398 2.87 -26.18 6.91
N LEU A 399 2.64 -24.94 6.46
CA LEU A 399 1.54 -24.05 6.82
C LEU A 399 0.36 -24.06 5.82
N ALA A 400 0.60 -24.40 4.56
CA ALA A 400 -0.48 -24.60 3.60
C ALA A 400 -1.31 -25.86 3.92
N ASP A 401 -2.55 -25.90 3.43
CA ASP A 401 -3.41 -27.08 3.51
C ASP A 401 -2.75 -28.27 2.79
N LYS A 402 -2.73 -29.45 3.43
CA LYS A 402 -2.07 -30.64 2.90
C LYS A 402 -2.64 -31.05 1.55
N GLU A 403 -3.94 -30.87 1.36
CA GLU A 403 -4.61 -31.18 0.09
C GLU A 403 -4.18 -30.24 -1.03
N LEU A 404 -4.03 -28.94 -0.72
CA LEU A 404 -3.54 -27.95 -1.68
C LEU A 404 -2.07 -28.22 -2.06
N VAL A 405 -1.23 -28.58 -1.10
CA VAL A 405 0.17 -28.99 -1.37
C VAL A 405 0.23 -30.21 -2.29
N HIS A 406 -0.60 -31.23 -2.04
CA HIS A 406 -0.66 -32.42 -2.90
C HIS A 406 -1.15 -32.06 -4.30
N PHE A 407 -2.22 -31.26 -4.38
CA PHE A 407 -2.73 -30.76 -5.65
C PHE A 407 -1.65 -30.04 -6.46
N CYS A 408 -0.94 -29.06 -5.87
CA CYS A 408 0.10 -28.32 -6.60
C CYS A 408 1.24 -29.25 -7.06
N ARG A 409 1.69 -30.20 -6.23
CA ARG A 409 2.73 -31.17 -6.61
C ARG A 409 2.29 -32.06 -7.77
N ASP A 410 1.09 -32.61 -7.69
CA ASP A 410 0.55 -33.49 -8.73
C ASP A 410 0.23 -32.70 -10.00
N TYR A 411 -0.27 -31.48 -9.87
CA TYR A 411 -0.58 -30.60 -10.99
C TYR A 411 0.69 -30.21 -11.77
N ILE A 412 1.76 -29.80 -11.06
CA ILE A 412 3.07 -29.52 -11.68
C ILE A 412 3.61 -30.77 -12.37
N ARG A 413 3.60 -31.94 -11.70
CA ARG A 413 4.11 -33.21 -12.27
C ARG A 413 3.35 -33.66 -13.51
N ASN A 414 2.03 -33.49 -13.53
CA ASN A 414 1.20 -33.87 -14.67
C ASN A 414 1.34 -32.92 -15.87
N ASN A 415 1.82 -31.68 -15.64
CA ASN A 415 1.95 -30.63 -16.65
C ASN A 415 3.41 -30.18 -16.90
N GLN A 416 4.39 -31.02 -16.56
CA GLN A 416 5.83 -30.69 -16.64
C GLN A 416 6.24 -30.09 -17.98
N THR A 417 5.86 -30.72 -19.09
CA THR A 417 6.21 -30.24 -20.44
C THR A 417 5.68 -28.83 -20.70
N ARG A 418 4.47 -28.50 -20.22
CA ARG A 418 3.88 -27.17 -20.41
C ARG A 418 4.62 -26.13 -19.58
N PHE A 419 4.93 -26.45 -18.33
CA PHE A 419 5.63 -25.53 -17.42
C PHE A 419 7.07 -25.31 -17.85
N GLN A 420 7.76 -26.36 -18.31
CA GLN A 420 9.08 -26.25 -18.91
C GLN A 420 9.08 -25.26 -20.08
N GLN A 421 8.13 -25.39 -21.02
CA GLN A 421 8.00 -24.48 -22.16
C GLN A 421 7.79 -23.03 -21.73
N VAL A 422 6.94 -22.78 -20.72
CA VAL A 422 6.71 -21.42 -20.18
C VAL A 422 7.99 -20.87 -19.54
N ILE A 423 8.67 -21.66 -18.70
CA ILE A 423 9.91 -21.25 -18.02
C ILE A 423 10.99 -20.92 -19.07
N GLU A 424 11.21 -21.79 -20.05
CA GLU A 424 12.18 -21.59 -21.13
C GLU A 424 11.87 -20.33 -21.97
N SER A 425 10.58 -20.05 -22.23
CA SER A 425 10.15 -18.91 -23.04
C SER A 425 10.26 -17.56 -22.32
N CYS A 426 10.02 -17.50 -21.01
CA CYS A 426 10.04 -16.25 -20.24
C CYS A 426 11.46 -15.81 -19.86
N VAL A 427 12.30 -16.79 -19.52
CA VAL A 427 13.61 -16.59 -18.89
C VAL A 427 14.65 -16.00 -19.85
N PHE A 428 14.44 -16.08 -21.16
CA PHE A 428 15.44 -15.75 -22.18
C PHE A 428 15.61 -14.25 -22.51
N SER A 429 14.55 -13.42 -22.45
CA SER A 429 14.64 -12.04 -22.99
C SER A 429 13.72 -10.98 -22.37
N ASN A 430 12.80 -11.33 -21.45
CA ASN A 430 11.62 -10.48 -21.19
C ASN A 430 11.41 -10.04 -19.73
N ILE A 431 12.16 -10.59 -18.76
CA ILE A 431 11.93 -10.26 -17.33
C ILE A 431 12.68 -8.99 -16.97
N SER A 432 11.93 -7.93 -16.65
CA SER A 432 12.50 -6.69 -16.15
C SER A 432 12.80 -6.75 -14.64
N ASN A 433 13.59 -5.80 -14.14
CA ASN A 433 13.78 -5.64 -12.69
C ASN A 433 12.47 -5.31 -11.97
N ASP A 434 11.55 -4.63 -12.66
CA ASP A 434 10.22 -4.31 -12.11
C ASP A 434 9.36 -5.57 -11.98
N ASP A 435 9.47 -6.53 -12.90
CA ASP A 435 8.80 -7.83 -12.79
C ASP A 435 9.36 -8.67 -11.64
N ILE A 436 10.69 -8.67 -11.47
CA ILE A 436 11.32 -9.33 -10.32
C ILE A 436 10.79 -8.71 -9.03
N LYS A 437 10.81 -7.37 -8.91
CA LYS A 437 10.29 -6.66 -7.74
C LYS A 437 8.81 -6.97 -7.48
N LEU A 438 7.98 -6.92 -8.53
CA LEU A 438 6.57 -7.28 -8.47
C LEU A 438 6.37 -8.72 -7.97
N SER A 439 7.22 -9.67 -8.35
CA SER A 439 7.14 -11.04 -7.85
C SER A 439 7.36 -11.12 -6.33
N TYR A 440 8.26 -10.33 -5.75
CA TYR A 440 8.42 -10.26 -4.29
C TYR A 440 7.22 -9.60 -3.61
N ASP A 441 6.73 -8.48 -4.17
CA ASP A 441 5.59 -7.76 -3.62
C ASP A 441 4.32 -8.66 -3.60
N LEU A 442 4.09 -9.42 -4.67
CA LEU A 442 3.02 -10.41 -4.77
C LEU A 442 3.21 -11.56 -3.80
N MET A 443 4.40 -12.16 -3.75
CA MET A 443 4.65 -13.30 -2.86
C MET A 443 4.56 -12.91 -1.38
N GLN A 444 4.93 -11.68 -1.02
CA GLN A 444 4.75 -11.14 0.33
C GLN A 444 3.25 -11.04 0.70
N PHE A 445 2.40 -10.67 -0.26
CA PHE A 445 0.95 -10.58 -0.09
C PHE A 445 0.28 -11.97 -0.14
N TRP A 446 0.79 -12.89 -0.95
CA TRP A 446 0.29 -14.25 -1.13
C TRP A 446 0.78 -15.24 -0.09
N GLU A 447 1.67 -14.81 0.79
CA GLU A 447 2.25 -15.64 1.84
C GLU A 447 1.15 -16.27 2.69
N VAL A 448 1.14 -17.60 2.71
CA VAL A 448 0.14 -18.38 3.43
C VAL A 448 0.62 -18.55 4.87
N THR A 449 -0.23 -18.23 5.84
CA THR A 449 0.08 -18.45 7.25
C THR A 449 -1.08 -19.15 7.93
N LYS A 450 -0.79 -20.20 8.71
CA LYS A 450 -1.82 -20.82 9.55
C LYS A 450 -2.31 -19.82 10.59
N PRO A 451 -3.60 -19.86 10.98
CA PRO A 451 -4.09 -19.13 12.13
C PRO A 451 -3.22 -19.46 13.35
N ASN A 452 -2.67 -18.42 14.01
CA ASN A 452 -1.83 -18.51 15.21
C ASN A 452 -0.36 -18.95 15.01
N CYS A 453 0.16 -19.00 13.78
CA CYS A 453 1.60 -19.20 13.56
C CYS A 453 2.33 -17.86 13.41
N VAL A 454 3.55 -17.77 13.95
CA VAL A 454 4.43 -16.61 13.71
C VAL A 454 4.84 -16.64 12.24
N LYS A 455 4.56 -15.54 11.54
CA LYS A 455 4.93 -15.33 10.14
C LYS A 455 6.46 -15.44 10.03
N THR A 456 6.94 -16.56 9.49
CA THR A 456 8.35 -16.72 9.15
C THR A 456 8.46 -16.35 7.69
N LEU A 457 9.17 -15.27 7.36
CA LEU A 457 9.35 -14.78 5.99
C LEU A 457 10.18 -15.79 5.18
N VAL A 458 9.53 -16.87 4.72
CA VAL A 458 10.17 -17.92 3.92
C VAL A 458 10.09 -17.60 2.43
N PHE A 459 9.06 -16.85 2.00
CA PHE A 459 8.81 -16.56 0.58
C PHE A 459 10.03 -15.95 -0.12
N ASP A 460 10.80 -15.09 0.56
CA ASP A 460 12.04 -14.50 0.05
C ASP A 460 13.02 -15.57 -0.45
N SER A 461 13.23 -16.62 0.35
CA SER A 461 14.12 -17.73 -0.01
C SER A 461 13.54 -18.55 -1.17
N VAL A 462 12.22 -18.76 -1.20
CA VAL A 462 11.57 -19.60 -2.22
C VAL A 462 11.50 -18.91 -3.56
N THR A 463 11.21 -17.60 -3.56
CA THR A 463 11.26 -16.75 -4.75
C THR A 463 12.67 -16.70 -5.30
N ASN A 464 13.69 -16.57 -4.44
CA ASN A 464 15.10 -16.71 -4.85
C ASN A 464 15.36 -18.07 -5.50
N ASP A 465 14.98 -19.16 -4.82
CA ASP A 465 15.20 -20.53 -5.28
C ASP A 465 14.53 -20.72 -6.65
N PHE A 466 13.28 -20.28 -6.83
CA PHE A 466 12.55 -20.41 -8.09
C PHE A 466 13.23 -19.69 -9.25
N TRP A 467 13.56 -18.40 -9.09
CA TRP A 467 14.18 -17.62 -10.16
C TRP A 467 15.55 -18.18 -10.52
N ILE A 468 16.41 -18.43 -9.53
CA ILE A 468 17.77 -18.92 -9.72
C ILE A 468 17.77 -20.32 -10.35
N PHE A 469 16.94 -21.24 -9.84
CA PHE A 469 16.86 -22.59 -10.38
C PHE A 469 16.22 -22.64 -11.77
N SER A 470 15.29 -21.72 -12.07
CA SER A 470 14.77 -21.53 -13.43
C SER A 470 15.89 -21.09 -14.38
N PHE A 471 16.71 -20.09 -14.01
CA PHE A 471 17.86 -19.66 -14.80
C PHE A 471 18.84 -20.80 -15.05
N MET A 472 19.17 -21.56 -14.00
CA MET A 472 20.07 -22.71 -14.08
C MET A 472 19.54 -23.85 -14.95
N ALA A 473 18.24 -24.11 -14.89
CA ALA A 473 17.59 -25.18 -15.65
C ALA A 473 17.51 -24.88 -17.14
N VAL A 474 17.28 -23.60 -17.52
CA VAL A 474 17.20 -23.17 -18.92
C VAL A 474 18.58 -23.09 -19.56
N ASN A 475 19.54 -22.43 -18.92
CA ASN A 475 20.90 -22.34 -19.44
C ASN A 475 21.94 -22.27 -18.30
N PRO A 476 22.74 -23.33 -18.10
CA PRO A 476 23.70 -23.42 -17.00
C PRO A 476 25.04 -22.70 -17.29
N SER A 477 25.17 -21.96 -18.40
CA SER A 477 26.41 -21.27 -18.73
C SER A 477 26.72 -20.12 -17.77
N VAL A 478 28.01 -19.94 -17.46
CA VAL A 478 28.49 -18.87 -16.56
C VAL A 478 28.14 -17.48 -17.11
N GLU A 479 28.29 -17.28 -18.42
CA GLU A 479 27.95 -16.01 -19.09
C GLU A 479 26.47 -15.68 -18.94
N PHE A 480 25.59 -16.66 -19.14
CA PHE A 480 24.14 -16.48 -19.01
C PHE A 480 23.75 -16.17 -17.56
N LEU A 481 24.20 -16.99 -16.61
CA LEU A 481 23.88 -16.82 -15.20
C LEU A 481 24.43 -15.49 -14.66
N SER A 482 25.61 -15.07 -15.10
CA SER A 482 26.18 -13.76 -14.76
C SER A 482 25.29 -12.62 -15.24
N GLY A 483 24.82 -12.67 -16.49
CA GLY A 483 23.88 -11.68 -17.04
C GLY A 483 22.57 -11.62 -16.27
N ALA A 484 21.95 -12.76 -15.99
CA ALA A 484 20.67 -12.85 -15.28
C ALA A 484 20.79 -12.39 -13.81
N LEU A 485 21.88 -12.78 -13.12
CA LEU A 485 22.08 -12.45 -11.71
C LEU A 485 22.55 -11.01 -11.50
N ARG A 486 23.18 -10.36 -12.49
CA ARG A 486 23.72 -9.01 -12.35
C ARG A 486 22.69 -8.00 -11.84
N SER A 487 21.45 -8.09 -12.30
CA SER A 487 20.38 -7.19 -11.86
C SER A 487 19.62 -7.72 -10.63
N PHE A 488 19.52 -9.04 -10.48
CA PHE A 488 18.83 -9.69 -9.37
C PHE A 488 19.60 -9.61 -8.04
N ALA A 489 20.94 -9.66 -8.10
CA ALA A 489 21.81 -9.74 -6.94
C ALA A 489 22.14 -8.38 -6.31
N VAL A 490 21.83 -7.26 -6.98
CA VAL A 490 22.18 -5.91 -6.51
C VAL A 490 21.61 -5.66 -5.10
N GLY A 491 22.49 -5.39 -4.14
CA GLY A 491 22.15 -5.16 -2.73
C GLY A 491 21.77 -6.42 -1.94
N LYS A 492 21.86 -7.60 -2.55
CA LYS A 492 21.59 -8.92 -1.94
C LYS A 492 22.77 -9.89 -2.12
N GLU A 493 23.93 -9.41 -2.54
CA GLU A 493 25.08 -10.22 -2.97
C GLU A 493 25.54 -11.16 -1.84
N PHE A 494 25.78 -10.61 -0.65
CA PHE A 494 26.13 -11.38 0.53
C PHE A 494 25.00 -12.35 0.95
N LYS A 495 23.75 -11.89 0.95
CA LYS A 495 22.58 -12.69 1.37
C LYS A 495 22.42 -13.91 0.47
N LEU A 496 22.51 -13.73 -0.85
CA LEU A 496 22.39 -14.81 -1.82
C LEU A 496 23.56 -15.78 -1.71
N TYR A 497 24.79 -15.29 -1.65
CA TYR A 497 25.94 -16.17 -1.45
C TYR A 497 25.79 -17.00 -0.18
N SER A 498 25.50 -16.34 0.94
CA SER A 498 25.37 -16.99 2.24
C SER A 498 24.26 -18.04 2.26
N GLN A 499 23.12 -17.74 1.62
CA GLN A 499 21.99 -18.66 1.50
C GLN A 499 22.37 -19.97 0.77
N TYR A 500 23.20 -19.90 -0.27
CA TYR A 500 23.46 -21.05 -1.13
C TYR A 500 24.80 -21.75 -0.89
N PHE A 501 25.83 -21.02 -0.46
CA PHE A 501 27.22 -21.50 -0.45
C PHE A 501 28.06 -21.01 0.75
N ALA A 502 27.44 -20.56 1.85
CA ALA A 502 28.19 -20.15 3.05
C ALA A 502 29.17 -21.22 3.56
N ASP A 503 28.76 -22.49 3.53
CA ASP A 503 29.56 -23.63 3.95
C ASP A 503 29.24 -24.89 3.12
N GLY A 504 29.92 -26.00 3.46
CA GLY A 504 29.67 -27.29 2.82
C GLY A 504 28.22 -27.77 2.97
N THR A 505 27.57 -27.47 4.09
CA THR A 505 26.18 -27.84 4.37
C THR A 505 25.22 -27.08 3.45
N ALA A 506 25.37 -25.76 3.34
CA ALA A 506 24.60 -24.90 2.45
C ALA A 506 24.77 -25.35 1.00
N SER A 507 25.99 -25.69 0.58
CA SER A 507 26.22 -26.20 -0.76
C SER A 507 25.50 -27.52 -1.03
N THR A 508 25.50 -28.47 -0.09
CA THR A 508 24.78 -29.74 -0.26
C THR A 508 23.26 -29.51 -0.28
N GLN A 509 22.76 -28.59 0.56
CA GLN A 509 21.35 -28.20 0.55
C GLN A 509 20.94 -27.55 -0.78
N THR A 510 21.79 -26.70 -1.37
CA THR A 510 21.55 -26.10 -2.68
C THR A 510 21.47 -27.15 -3.78
N GLU A 511 22.40 -28.12 -3.80
CA GLU A 511 22.37 -29.24 -4.76
C GLU A 511 21.07 -30.05 -4.61
N GLN A 512 20.66 -30.36 -3.37
CA GLN A 512 19.42 -31.08 -3.11
C GLN A 512 18.16 -30.29 -3.50
N LYS A 513 18.11 -28.98 -3.20
CA LYS A 513 16.99 -28.10 -3.56
C LYS A 513 16.86 -27.99 -5.07
N TYR A 514 17.97 -27.80 -5.78
CA TYR A 514 17.98 -27.75 -7.24
C TYR A 514 17.57 -29.09 -7.86
N TYR A 515 18.05 -30.22 -7.32
CA TYR A 515 17.61 -31.55 -7.74
C TYR A 515 16.09 -31.74 -7.57
N ASN A 516 15.55 -31.32 -6.42
CA ASN A 516 14.10 -31.38 -6.17
C ASN A 516 13.32 -30.49 -7.13
N PHE A 517 13.81 -29.29 -7.44
CA PHE A 517 13.22 -28.40 -8.44
C PHE A 517 13.20 -29.04 -9.83
N CYS A 518 14.33 -29.57 -10.29
CA CYS A 518 14.44 -30.27 -11.57
C CYS A 518 13.46 -31.46 -11.66
N ASN A 519 13.42 -32.30 -10.63
CA ASN A 519 12.48 -33.43 -10.56
C ASN A 519 11.01 -33.00 -10.56
N LEU A 520 10.69 -31.89 -9.89
CA LEU A 520 9.33 -31.40 -9.82
C LEU A 520 8.85 -30.91 -11.19
N PHE A 521 9.66 -30.11 -11.88
CA PHE A 521 9.33 -29.51 -13.18
C PHE A 521 9.70 -30.34 -14.40
N GLY A 522 10.41 -31.46 -14.23
CA GLY A 522 10.80 -32.35 -15.33
C GLY A 522 12.08 -31.95 -16.06
N PHE A 523 12.89 -31.05 -15.49
CA PHE A 523 14.20 -30.70 -16.04
C PHE A 523 15.25 -31.78 -15.76
N GLY A 524 16.23 -31.93 -16.66
CA GLY A 524 17.41 -32.76 -16.41
C GLY A 524 18.31 -32.12 -15.36
N PHE A 525 18.58 -32.81 -14.26
CA PHE A 525 19.53 -32.33 -13.25
C PHE A 525 20.94 -32.24 -13.84
N ASN A 526 21.55 -31.07 -13.75
CA ASN A 526 22.91 -30.83 -14.23
C ASN A 526 23.79 -30.30 -13.10
N LYS A 527 24.74 -31.12 -12.64
CA LYS A 527 25.70 -30.72 -11.60
C LYS A 527 26.61 -29.57 -12.02
N ILE A 528 26.88 -29.42 -13.32
CA ILE A 528 27.65 -28.29 -13.87
C ILE A 528 26.94 -26.97 -13.55
N ALA A 529 25.61 -26.94 -13.58
CA ALA A 529 24.83 -25.74 -13.28
C ALA A 529 25.09 -25.22 -11.86
N VAL A 530 25.18 -26.13 -10.87
CA VAL A 530 25.46 -25.76 -9.47
C VAL A 530 26.86 -25.17 -9.33
N ASN A 531 27.85 -25.73 -10.05
CA ASN A 531 29.21 -25.20 -10.07
C ASN A 531 29.27 -23.83 -10.77
N SER A 532 28.54 -23.65 -11.87
CA SER A 532 28.40 -22.36 -12.55
C SER A 532 27.78 -21.31 -11.64
N LEU A 533 26.69 -21.64 -10.92
CA LEU A 533 26.06 -20.74 -9.96
C LEU A 533 27.04 -20.34 -8.85
N ARG A 534 27.76 -21.31 -8.28
CA ARG A 534 28.78 -21.03 -7.25
C ARG A 534 29.83 -20.06 -7.78
N SER A 535 30.35 -20.31 -8.98
CA SER A 535 31.33 -19.43 -9.62
C SER A 535 30.80 -17.99 -9.77
N VAL A 536 29.60 -17.84 -10.33
CA VAL A 536 28.98 -16.52 -10.57
C VAL A 536 28.67 -15.77 -9.28
N LEU A 537 28.08 -16.43 -8.27
CA LEU A 537 27.80 -15.78 -6.98
C LEU A 537 29.08 -15.44 -6.22
N SER A 538 30.12 -16.28 -6.29
CA SER A 538 31.43 -15.99 -5.70
C SER A 538 32.04 -14.74 -6.33
N GLU A 539 32.02 -14.66 -7.66
CA GLU A 539 32.57 -13.53 -8.39
C GLU A 539 31.77 -12.24 -8.12
N THR A 540 30.43 -12.34 -8.13
CA THR A 540 29.55 -11.19 -7.85
C THR A 540 29.78 -10.64 -6.45
N TYR A 541 29.87 -11.51 -5.45
CA TYR A 541 30.14 -11.10 -4.07
C TYR A 541 31.58 -10.57 -3.90
N LYS A 542 32.56 -11.15 -4.58
CA LYS A 542 33.95 -10.64 -4.58
C LYS A 542 34.00 -9.21 -5.11
N GLN A 543 33.42 -8.94 -6.28
CA GLN A 543 33.40 -7.61 -6.88
C GLN A 543 32.64 -6.60 -6.00
N TYR A 544 31.51 -7.01 -5.43
CA TYR A 544 30.78 -6.20 -4.45
C TYR A 544 31.65 -5.85 -3.24
N SER A 545 32.37 -6.83 -2.68
CA SER A 545 33.23 -6.63 -1.49
C SER A 545 34.41 -5.70 -1.77
N ILE A 546 34.97 -5.74 -2.98
CA ILE A 546 35.99 -4.78 -3.44
C ILE A 546 35.39 -3.37 -3.48
N HIS A 547 34.20 -3.22 -4.06
CA HIS A 547 33.54 -1.93 -4.16
C HIS A 547 33.14 -1.37 -2.79
N GLU A 548 32.60 -2.21 -1.90
CA GLU A 548 32.26 -1.86 -0.52
C GLU A 548 33.50 -1.39 0.24
N ALA A 549 34.63 -2.10 0.11
CA ALA A 549 35.89 -1.68 0.72
C ALA A 549 36.35 -0.29 0.23
N ILE A 550 36.25 -0.01 -1.07
CA ILE A 550 36.57 1.33 -1.63
C ILE A 550 35.67 2.40 -1.02
N GLN A 551 34.36 2.17 -0.97
CA GLN A 551 33.41 3.14 -0.40
C GLN A 551 33.67 3.40 1.09
N GLU A 552 33.92 2.35 1.87
CA GLU A 552 34.25 2.47 3.29
C GLU A 552 35.56 3.25 3.52
N HIS A 553 36.56 2.97 2.69
CA HIS A 553 37.84 3.67 2.70
C HIS A 553 37.67 5.16 2.43
N ASP A 554 36.96 5.50 1.36
CA ASP A 554 36.70 6.89 0.97
C ASP A 554 35.90 7.62 2.05
N LEU A 555 34.94 6.96 2.68
CA LEU A 555 34.17 7.52 3.79
C LEU A 555 35.05 7.81 5.01
N LEU A 556 36.00 6.93 5.33
CA LEU A 556 36.96 7.16 6.41
C LEU A 556 37.94 8.29 6.08
N MET A 557 38.52 8.30 4.88
CA MET A 557 39.53 9.29 4.48
C MET A 557 38.94 10.69 4.26
N ASN A 558 37.69 10.78 3.81
CA ASN A 558 36.99 12.06 3.64
C ASN A 558 36.37 12.58 4.95
N ASN A 559 36.44 11.80 6.03
CA ASN A 559 36.01 12.26 7.35
C ASN A 559 37.06 13.21 7.95
N GLY A 560 36.94 14.50 7.63
CA GLY A 560 37.85 15.55 8.09
C GLY A 560 38.00 15.64 9.62
N ASP A 561 37.02 15.14 10.36
CA ASP A 561 37.02 15.20 11.83
C ASP A 561 37.63 13.94 12.49
N PHE A 562 37.88 12.86 11.74
CA PHE A 562 38.39 11.63 12.34
C PHE A 562 39.76 11.84 13.00
N LEU A 563 40.72 12.38 12.24
CA LEU A 563 42.09 12.58 12.72
C LEU A 563 42.14 13.59 13.86
N SER A 564 41.39 14.69 13.77
CA SER A 564 41.35 15.73 14.81
C SER A 564 40.74 15.19 16.10
N LYS A 565 39.61 14.47 16.01
CA LYS A 565 38.95 13.84 17.14
C LYS A 565 39.86 12.83 17.85
N TRP A 566 40.46 11.91 17.11
CA TRP A 566 41.33 10.89 17.73
C TRP A 566 42.64 11.47 18.23
N THR A 567 43.17 12.51 17.58
CA THR A 567 44.31 13.26 18.13
C THR A 567 43.94 13.89 19.48
N GLN A 568 42.73 14.45 19.62
CA GLN A 568 42.27 15.01 20.89
C GLN A 568 42.09 13.92 21.95
N VAL A 569 41.46 12.79 21.62
CA VAL A 569 41.29 11.66 22.55
C VAL A 569 42.64 11.15 23.08
N VAL A 570 43.64 11.03 22.20
CA VAL A 570 44.99 10.61 22.60
C VAL A 570 45.66 11.69 23.46
N LYS A 571 45.52 12.98 23.10
CA LYS A 571 46.04 14.09 23.90
C LYS A 571 45.42 14.14 25.29
N ASP A 572 44.12 13.94 25.42
CA ASP A 572 43.42 13.93 26.70
C ASP A 572 43.95 12.80 27.59
N TYR A 573 44.14 11.60 27.03
CA TYR A 573 44.65 10.46 27.78
C TYR A 573 46.14 10.59 28.14
N CYS A 574 46.98 11.02 27.19
CA CYS A 574 48.38 11.33 27.47
C CYS A 574 48.52 12.48 28.47
N GLY A 575 47.67 13.50 28.41
CA GLY A 575 47.65 14.62 29.35
C GLY A 575 47.23 14.20 30.76
N LEU A 576 46.26 13.28 30.87
CA LEU A 576 45.95 12.62 32.14
C LEU A 576 47.19 11.93 32.72
N LEU A 577 47.95 11.20 31.89
CA LEU A 577 49.16 10.50 32.33
C LEU A 577 50.26 11.49 32.74
N SER A 578 50.54 12.52 31.94
CA SER A 578 51.54 13.54 32.27
C SER A 578 51.20 14.30 33.54
N GLY A 579 49.93 14.64 33.76
CA GLY A 579 49.45 15.34 34.96
C GLY A 579 49.54 14.52 36.24
N ARG A 580 49.72 13.19 36.14
CA ARG A 580 49.93 12.31 37.30
C ARG A 580 51.40 12.17 37.70
N PHE A 581 52.33 12.33 36.73
CA PHE A 581 53.77 12.10 36.86
C PHE A 581 54.56 13.38 36.53
N SER A 582 54.27 14.48 37.25
CA SER A 582 54.62 15.83 36.79
C SER A 582 55.89 16.45 37.39
N ASP A 583 56.48 15.84 38.42
CA ASP A 583 57.68 16.40 39.06
C ASP A 583 58.91 16.13 38.19
N LYS A 584 59.38 17.16 37.48
CA LYS A 584 60.48 17.05 36.51
C LYS A 584 61.84 16.87 37.21
N PRO A 585 62.54 15.73 37.05
CA PRO A 585 63.87 15.52 37.62
C PRO A 585 64.96 16.24 36.81
N ALA A 586 66.18 16.32 37.36
CA ALA A 586 67.30 17.02 36.72
C ALA A 586 67.78 16.38 35.41
N ASN A 587 67.64 15.05 35.28
CA ASN A 587 68.01 14.30 34.08
C ASN A 587 66.76 13.75 33.40
N VAL A 588 66.49 14.23 32.19
CA VAL A 588 65.33 13.84 31.38
C VAL A 588 65.81 13.52 29.97
N THR A 589 65.26 12.47 29.37
CA THR A 589 65.54 12.05 27.99
C THR A 589 64.28 12.22 27.15
N SER A 590 64.43 12.71 25.91
CA SER A 590 63.31 12.90 24.98
C SER A 590 63.59 12.14 23.70
N ASN A 591 62.68 11.24 23.31
CA ASN A 591 62.82 10.40 22.14
C ASN A 591 61.54 10.38 21.29
N PRO A 592 61.66 10.46 19.94
CA PRO A 592 60.52 10.24 19.06
C PRO A 592 60.08 8.79 19.17
N THR A 593 58.79 8.57 19.45
CA THR A 593 58.26 7.27 19.83
C THR A 593 56.95 6.95 19.12
N VAL A 594 56.72 5.67 18.86
CA VAL A 594 55.48 5.14 18.27
C VAL A 594 54.67 4.46 19.38
N LEU A 595 53.51 5.02 19.71
CA LEU A 595 52.62 4.51 20.76
C LEU A 595 51.69 3.40 20.24
N VAL A 596 51.25 3.52 18.99
CA VAL A 596 50.38 2.55 18.32
C VAL A 596 50.83 2.40 16.88
N ASN A 597 50.89 1.16 16.38
CA ASN A 597 51.15 0.83 14.99
C ASN A 597 50.44 -0.49 14.68
N ARG A 598 49.21 -0.41 14.17
CA ARG A 598 48.36 -1.59 13.94
C ARG A 598 47.47 -1.41 12.72
N TYR A 599 47.29 -2.48 11.96
CA TYR A 599 46.28 -2.55 10.91
C TYR A 599 44.90 -2.75 11.53
N GLU A 600 43.97 -1.91 11.13
CA GLU A 600 42.56 -1.94 11.54
C GLU A 600 41.67 -1.91 10.30
N PHE A 601 40.47 -2.47 10.42
CA PHE A 601 39.49 -2.43 9.34
C PHE A 601 38.86 -1.04 9.21
N CYS A 602 38.68 -0.55 7.97
CA CYS A 602 38.08 0.75 7.69
C CYS A 602 36.69 0.91 8.34
N PHE A 603 35.83 -0.11 8.20
CA PHE A 603 34.50 -0.10 8.81
C PHE A 603 34.50 -0.06 10.34
N GLU A 604 35.53 -0.61 11.01
CA GLU A 604 35.64 -0.50 12.47
C GLU A 604 35.96 0.94 12.87
N LEU A 605 36.88 1.58 12.16
CA LEU A 605 37.28 2.97 12.41
C LEU A 605 36.15 3.97 12.12
N SER A 606 35.32 3.72 11.12
CA SER A 606 34.24 4.63 10.72
C SER A 606 33.00 4.61 11.63
N ARG A 607 32.91 3.68 12.60
CA ARG A 607 31.77 3.60 13.53
C ARG A 607 31.67 4.84 14.42
N LYS A 608 30.46 5.40 14.54
CA LYS A 608 30.12 6.44 15.50
C LYS A 608 30.26 5.85 16.92
N GLU A 609 31.25 6.34 17.67
CA GLU A 609 31.61 5.92 19.05
C GLU A 609 32.32 4.56 19.19
N ASN A 610 33.51 4.46 18.61
CA ASN A 610 34.34 3.26 18.76
C ASN A 610 35.02 3.16 20.15
N LYS A 611 34.24 2.75 21.17
CA LYS A 611 34.73 2.50 22.54
C LYS A 611 35.81 1.42 22.58
N ARG A 612 35.73 0.42 21.70
CA ARG A 612 36.74 -0.64 21.57
C ARG A 612 38.09 -0.05 21.18
N LEU A 613 38.12 0.79 20.14
CA LEU A 613 39.33 1.45 19.67
C LEU A 613 39.94 2.35 20.74
N LYS A 614 39.10 3.13 21.44
CA LYS A 614 39.56 3.95 22.57
C LYS A 614 40.28 3.10 23.63
N ASN A 615 39.64 2.03 24.08
CA ASN A 615 40.24 1.12 25.07
C ASN A 615 41.53 0.45 24.55
N THR A 616 41.61 0.12 23.26
CA THR A 616 42.81 -0.46 22.65
C THR A 616 43.97 0.54 22.60
N ILE A 617 43.70 1.80 22.27
CA ILE A 617 44.70 2.88 22.27
C ILE A 617 45.20 3.13 23.69
N GLU A 618 44.30 3.29 24.66
CA GLU A 618 44.64 3.47 26.08
C GLU A 618 45.51 2.31 26.59
N ALA A 619 45.13 1.07 26.30
CA ALA A 619 45.92 -0.10 26.68
C ALA A 619 47.31 -0.12 26.03
N SER A 620 47.43 0.30 24.77
CA SER A 620 48.71 0.34 24.07
C SER A 620 49.64 1.39 24.67
N ILE A 621 49.12 2.57 25.02
CA ILE A 621 49.87 3.64 25.70
C ILE A 621 50.32 3.18 27.09
N LEU A 622 49.43 2.55 27.87
CA LEU A 622 49.79 1.99 29.19
C LEU A 622 50.85 0.90 29.07
N THR A 623 50.73 0.01 28.09
CA THR A 623 51.72 -1.07 27.86
C THR A 623 53.08 -0.47 27.53
N PHE A 624 53.13 0.58 26.71
CA PHE A 624 54.36 1.32 26.42
C PHE A 624 54.99 1.90 27.69
N ILE A 625 54.21 2.63 28.51
CA ILE A 625 54.69 3.21 29.77
C ILE A 625 55.22 2.13 30.70
N CYS A 626 54.46 1.03 30.87
CA CYS A 626 54.87 -0.10 31.71
C CYS A 626 56.22 -0.66 31.25
N GLY A 627 56.43 -0.80 29.94
CA GLY A 627 57.73 -1.23 29.39
C GLY A 627 58.88 -0.26 29.69
N VAL A 628 58.62 1.05 29.67
CA VAL A 628 59.62 2.08 30.01
C VAL A 628 60.02 2.04 31.49
N ILE A 629 59.04 1.91 32.39
CA ILE A 629 59.31 1.94 33.84
C ILE A 629 59.83 0.59 34.37
N GLN A 630 59.61 -0.51 33.65
CA GLN A 630 59.88 -1.87 34.14
C GLN A 630 61.31 -2.07 34.65
N SER A 631 62.32 -1.46 34.01
CA SER A 631 63.73 -1.56 34.43
C SER A 631 64.05 -0.83 35.74
N HIS A 632 63.15 0.02 36.22
CA HIS A 632 63.28 0.81 37.46
C HIS A 632 62.36 0.30 38.59
N LEU A 633 61.76 -0.87 38.40
CA LEU A 633 60.87 -1.49 39.38
C LEU A 633 61.47 -2.80 39.90
N LYS A 634 61.21 -3.10 41.18
CA LYS A 634 61.43 -4.45 41.72
C LYS A 634 60.32 -5.36 41.21
N ILE A 635 60.65 -6.26 40.28
CA ILE A 635 59.69 -7.15 39.62
C ILE A 635 59.60 -8.50 40.33
N GLU A 636 58.38 -8.94 40.60
CA GLU A 636 58.06 -10.29 41.04
C GLU A 636 57.21 -11.01 39.99
N ASN A 637 57.59 -12.25 39.67
CA ASN A 637 56.88 -13.07 38.69
C ASN A 637 55.95 -14.03 39.42
N VAL A 638 54.66 -13.98 39.10
CA VAL A 638 53.62 -14.74 39.79
C VAL A 638 52.86 -15.59 38.77
N LYS A 639 52.50 -16.82 39.14
CA LYS A 639 51.71 -17.67 38.24
C LYS A 639 50.29 -17.15 38.13
N PHE A 640 49.74 -17.20 36.91
CA PHE A 640 48.37 -16.78 36.67
C PHE A 640 47.37 -17.53 37.58
N GLY A 641 46.55 -16.78 38.32
CA GLY A 641 45.51 -17.32 39.20
C GLY A 641 45.87 -17.40 40.69
N GLU A 642 47.11 -17.13 41.07
CA GLU A 642 47.51 -16.97 42.48
C GLU A 642 47.01 -15.64 43.06
N PRO A 643 46.65 -15.59 44.37
CA PRO A 643 46.21 -14.35 45.01
C PRO A 643 47.36 -13.35 45.14
N LEU A 644 47.14 -12.12 44.68
CA LEU A 644 48.16 -11.06 44.65
C LEU A 644 48.29 -10.29 45.97
N SER A 645 47.26 -10.29 46.83
CA SER A 645 47.20 -9.49 48.06
C SER A 645 48.36 -9.73 49.03
N PRO A 646 48.78 -10.98 49.32
CA PRO A 646 49.90 -11.23 50.23
C PRO A 646 51.23 -10.71 49.67
N ILE A 647 51.40 -10.83 48.35
CA ILE A 647 52.61 -10.44 47.62
C ILE A 647 52.72 -8.91 47.59
N ILE A 648 51.60 -8.22 47.33
CA ILE A 648 51.54 -6.75 47.35
C ILE A 648 51.94 -6.21 48.73
N ASN A 649 51.47 -6.80 49.83
CA ASN A 649 51.83 -6.35 51.19
C ASN A 649 53.33 -6.51 51.47
N VAL A 650 53.91 -7.66 51.12
CA VAL A 650 55.36 -7.91 51.29
C VAL A 650 56.20 -6.94 50.47
N LEU A 651 55.80 -6.69 49.22
CA LEU A 651 56.51 -5.76 48.35
C LEU A 651 56.40 -4.31 48.86
N ASN A 652 55.23 -3.91 49.35
CA ASN A 652 54.98 -2.58 49.92
C ASN A 652 55.81 -2.33 51.18
N ASP A 653 55.89 -3.31 52.09
CA ASP A 653 56.71 -3.22 53.31
C ASP A 653 58.23 -3.16 52.99
N SER A 654 58.62 -3.68 51.83
CA SER A 654 60.01 -3.69 51.35
C SER A 654 60.38 -2.50 50.45
N ALA A 655 59.44 -1.60 50.16
CA ALA A 655 59.65 -0.50 49.23
C ALA A 655 60.49 0.63 49.87
N SER A 656 61.48 1.12 49.13
CA SER A 656 62.36 2.22 49.56
C SER A 656 61.68 3.60 49.53
N HIS A 657 60.56 3.72 48.82
CA HIS A 657 59.78 4.94 48.65
C HIS A 657 58.27 4.62 48.70
N PRO A 658 57.43 5.53 49.20
CA PRO A 658 55.98 5.34 49.18
C PRO A 658 55.46 5.30 47.73
N VAL A 659 54.74 4.23 47.41
CA VAL A 659 54.01 4.08 46.14
C VAL A 659 52.57 4.54 46.32
N ASP A 660 52.06 5.30 45.36
CA ASP A 660 50.76 6.00 45.48
C ASP A 660 49.97 5.98 44.16
N THR A 661 50.49 5.30 43.14
CA THR A 661 49.84 5.13 41.84
C THR A 661 49.95 3.69 41.36
N VAL A 662 48.84 3.14 40.88
CA VAL A 662 48.79 1.78 40.31
C VAL A 662 48.60 1.87 38.79
N ILE A 663 49.39 1.14 38.01
CA ILE A 663 49.33 1.11 36.55
C ILE A 663 49.31 -0.34 36.07
N GLY A 664 48.47 -0.68 35.09
CA GLY A 664 48.57 -1.99 34.43
C GLY A 664 47.23 -2.64 34.08
N SER A 665 47.18 -3.97 34.13
CA SER A 665 46.00 -4.74 33.77
C SER A 665 45.01 -4.86 34.94
N LYS A 666 43.75 -4.52 34.67
CA LYS A 666 42.65 -4.75 35.63
C LYS A 666 42.35 -6.25 35.83
N ASN A 667 42.75 -7.10 34.88
CA ASN A 667 42.48 -8.54 34.93
C ASN A 667 43.58 -9.33 35.66
N CYS A 668 44.49 -8.66 36.37
CA CYS A 668 45.56 -9.31 37.11
C CYS A 668 45.07 -10.00 38.40
N PHE A 669 43.99 -9.49 39.02
CA PHE A 669 43.43 -10.08 40.23
C PHE A 669 42.72 -11.40 39.94
N SER A 670 42.98 -12.40 40.77
CA SER A 670 42.33 -13.70 40.65
C SER A 670 40.81 -13.58 40.90
N TYR A 671 40.01 -14.52 40.38
CA TYR A 671 38.56 -14.54 40.65
C TYR A 671 38.23 -14.59 42.16
N ARG A 672 39.16 -15.09 42.98
CA ARG A 672 39.03 -15.19 44.44
C ARG A 672 39.18 -13.84 45.15
N GLU A 673 39.83 -12.86 44.53
CA GLU A 673 40.10 -11.53 45.11
C GLU A 673 39.19 -10.43 44.56
N ARG A 674 38.18 -10.76 43.75
CA ARG A 674 37.34 -9.78 43.04
C ARG A 674 36.59 -8.80 43.97
N ASN A 675 36.28 -9.23 45.20
CA ASN A 675 35.63 -8.38 46.21
C ASN A 675 36.63 -7.59 47.07
N GLU A 676 37.90 -8.01 47.09
CA GLU A 676 39.00 -7.38 47.85
C GLU A 676 39.82 -6.42 46.95
N GLU A 677 39.76 -6.59 45.63
CA GLU A 677 40.40 -5.75 44.60
C GLU A 677 40.21 -4.26 44.89
N GLN A 678 38.96 -3.83 45.13
CA GLN A 678 38.65 -2.42 45.33
C GLN A 678 39.25 -1.88 46.64
N GLN A 679 39.25 -2.68 47.71
CA GLN A 679 39.87 -2.30 49.00
C GLN A 679 41.39 -2.23 48.92
N ILE A 680 42.02 -3.04 48.05
CA ILE A 680 43.47 -3.01 47.83
C ILE A 680 43.84 -1.79 47.01
N LEU A 681 43.10 -1.51 45.93
CA LEU A 681 43.34 -0.37 45.06
C LEU A 681 43.09 0.97 45.77
N GLU A 682 42.07 1.07 46.64
CA GLU A 682 41.78 2.28 47.44
C GLU A 682 42.93 2.69 48.39
N LYS A 683 43.84 1.77 48.74
CA LYS A 683 45.05 2.11 49.52
C LYS A 683 46.05 2.94 48.74
N PHE A 684 45.96 2.93 47.42
CA PHE A 684 46.80 3.69 46.52
C PHE A 684 45.97 4.82 45.94
N GLY A 685 46.48 6.06 46.00
CA GLY A 685 45.66 7.25 45.78
C GLY A 685 45.03 7.36 44.38
N ASP A 686 45.63 6.78 43.34
CA ASP A 686 45.06 6.78 41.99
C ASP A 686 45.39 5.48 41.22
N ASP A 687 44.47 5.04 40.36
CA ASP A 687 44.60 3.84 39.52
C ASP A 687 44.48 4.14 38.02
N LEU A 688 45.41 3.59 37.23
CA LEU A 688 45.48 3.68 35.77
C LEU A 688 45.46 2.26 35.20
N LEU A 689 44.28 1.64 35.28
CA LEU A 689 44.09 0.23 34.92
C LEU A 689 43.29 0.06 33.63
N SER A 690 43.73 -0.85 32.77
CA SER A 690 43.00 -1.25 31.56
C SER A 690 42.63 -2.72 31.56
N ARG A 691 41.39 -3.04 31.18
CA ARG A 691 40.94 -4.43 30.95
C ARG A 691 41.47 -5.03 29.65
N SER A 692 41.98 -4.20 28.75
CA SER A 692 42.50 -4.63 27.44
C SER A 692 44.02 -4.88 27.46
N MET A 693 44.70 -4.57 28.57
CA MET A 693 46.10 -4.91 28.81
C MET A 693 46.18 -6.31 29.44
N SER A 694 47.23 -7.06 29.14
CA SER A 694 47.52 -8.36 29.76
C SER A 694 48.89 -8.33 30.46
N GLY A 695 49.05 -9.15 31.50
CA GLY A 695 50.40 -9.57 31.92
C GLY A 695 51.08 -8.80 33.04
N GLY A 696 50.51 -7.76 33.65
CA GLY A 696 51.14 -7.19 34.85
C GLY A 696 50.42 -5.99 35.48
N ILE A 697 50.74 -5.77 36.76
CA ILE A 697 50.29 -4.63 37.57
C ILE A 697 51.50 -4.03 38.30
N PHE A 698 51.64 -2.72 38.22
CA PHE A 698 52.81 -1.97 38.67
C PHE A 698 52.39 -0.90 39.67
N PHE A 699 53.17 -0.75 40.74
CA PHE A 699 52.94 0.22 41.82
C PHE A 699 54.11 1.18 41.83
N VAL A 700 53.82 2.46 41.55
CA VAL A 700 54.82 3.48 41.22
C VAL A 700 54.58 4.71 42.09
N SER A 701 55.67 5.35 42.51
CA SER A 701 55.63 6.64 43.19
C SER A 701 55.45 7.78 42.18
N ARG A 702 54.51 8.72 42.41
CA ARG A 702 54.28 9.89 41.53
C ARG A 702 55.48 10.79 41.35
N SER A 703 56.24 11.02 42.43
CA SER A 703 57.48 11.79 42.40
C SER A 703 58.68 10.96 41.93
N GLY A 704 58.49 9.65 41.77
CA GLY A 704 59.45 8.68 41.24
C GLY A 704 59.69 8.81 39.74
N PHE A 705 58.64 9.15 38.99
CA PHE A 705 58.61 9.10 37.54
C PHE A 705 58.10 10.42 36.95
N PHE A 706 58.77 10.87 35.90
CA PHE A 706 58.31 11.95 35.05
C PHE A 706 57.99 11.42 33.66
N ALA A 707 56.79 11.76 33.15
CA ALA A 707 56.37 11.45 31.80
C ALA A 707 55.70 12.67 31.18
N ASP A 708 56.16 13.05 29.99
CA ASP A 708 55.51 14.05 29.16
C ASP A 708 55.41 13.59 27.71
N PHE A 709 54.26 13.86 27.11
CA PHE A 709 53.92 13.46 25.75
C PHE A 709 53.65 14.71 24.93
N SER A 710 54.59 15.04 24.05
CA SER A 710 54.49 16.22 23.19
C SER A 710 54.39 15.83 21.71
N ASN A 711 53.98 16.76 20.85
CA ASN A 711 53.89 16.56 19.39
C ASN A 711 53.11 15.31 18.94
N ILE A 712 52.04 14.95 19.67
CA ILE A 712 51.19 13.80 19.34
C ILE A 712 50.54 13.98 17.96
N LYS A 713 50.77 13.00 17.08
CA LYS A 713 50.19 12.91 15.74
C LYS A 713 49.55 11.53 15.54
N VAL A 714 48.34 11.53 15.02
CA VAL A 714 47.63 10.33 14.59
C VAL A 714 47.67 10.29 13.07
N HIS A 715 48.14 9.16 12.52
CA HIS A 715 48.26 8.93 11.09
C HIS A 715 47.42 7.73 10.69
N LEU A 716 46.76 7.85 9.54
CA LEU A 716 46.14 6.74 8.82
C LEU A 716 46.97 6.49 7.57
N LEU A 717 47.66 5.35 7.52
CA LEU A 717 48.55 4.99 6.42
C LEU A 717 47.96 3.81 5.67
N LYS A 718 47.92 3.89 4.33
CA LYS A 718 47.52 2.75 3.51
C LYS A 718 48.60 1.66 3.57
N PRO A 719 48.23 0.37 3.58
CA PRO A 719 49.19 -0.72 3.40
C PRO A 719 49.91 -0.57 2.06
N THR A 720 51.21 -0.82 2.01
CA THR A 720 51.95 -0.83 0.74
C THR A 720 51.67 -2.12 -0.03
N ARG A 721 51.96 -2.11 -1.34
CA ARG A 721 51.82 -3.31 -2.18
C ARG A 721 52.75 -4.41 -1.69
N GLU A 722 53.98 -4.07 -1.31
CA GLU A 722 54.95 -5.02 -0.76
C GLU A 722 54.44 -5.66 0.54
N ASP A 723 53.90 -4.86 1.47
CA ASP A 723 53.39 -5.37 2.76
C ASP A 723 52.26 -6.40 2.58
N ILE A 724 51.35 -6.16 1.62
CA ILE A 724 50.21 -7.06 1.37
C ILE A 724 50.67 -8.40 0.79
N LEU A 725 51.71 -8.38 -0.05
CA LEU A 725 52.16 -9.55 -0.81
C LEU A 725 53.26 -10.35 -0.10
N ALA A 726 53.94 -9.76 0.91
CA ALA A 726 55.10 -10.35 1.58
C ALA A 726 54.88 -11.79 2.11
N GLU A 727 53.66 -12.12 2.53
CA GLU A 727 53.31 -13.45 3.09
C GLU A 727 52.35 -14.27 2.21
N LYS A 728 51.97 -13.77 1.03
CA LYS A 728 50.98 -14.42 0.17
C LYS A 728 51.62 -15.01 -1.07
N LYS A 729 51.33 -16.29 -1.33
CA LYS A 729 51.77 -16.98 -2.55
C LYS A 729 50.59 -17.17 -3.50
N PRO A 730 50.76 -16.90 -4.81
CA PRO A 730 49.74 -17.20 -5.79
C PRO A 730 49.57 -18.73 -5.91
N ASN A 731 48.35 -19.14 -6.26
CA ASN A 731 48.03 -20.52 -6.62
C ASN A 731 48.53 -20.83 -8.05
N GLU A 732 48.36 -22.08 -8.49
CA GLU A 732 48.83 -22.58 -9.79
C GLU A 732 48.29 -21.79 -10.99
N ASN A 733 47.15 -21.10 -10.82
CA ASN A 733 46.50 -20.28 -11.84
C ASN A 733 46.94 -18.80 -11.81
N GLY A 734 47.93 -18.43 -10.99
CA GLY A 734 48.40 -17.05 -10.85
C GLY A 734 47.45 -16.12 -10.08
N THR A 735 46.49 -16.69 -9.33
CA THR A 735 45.54 -15.93 -8.49
C THR A 735 45.87 -16.11 -7.01
N TYR A 736 45.42 -15.20 -6.15
CA TYR A 736 45.64 -15.27 -4.72
C TYR A 736 44.33 -15.66 -4.03
N SER A 737 44.30 -16.82 -3.36
CA SER A 737 43.16 -17.18 -2.52
C SER A 737 43.17 -16.30 -1.27
N HIS A 738 42.05 -15.64 -1.00
CA HIS A 738 41.88 -14.85 0.20
C HIS A 738 40.46 -14.96 0.75
N VAL A 739 40.37 -15.14 2.07
CA VAL A 739 39.08 -15.16 2.78
C VAL A 739 38.51 -13.74 2.83
N ILE A 740 37.33 -13.55 2.24
CA ILE A 740 36.60 -12.28 2.23
C ILE A 740 35.85 -12.11 3.56
N THR A 741 34.95 -13.05 3.88
CA THR A 741 34.19 -13.13 5.15
C THR A 741 33.76 -14.58 5.43
N ASN A 742 33.64 -14.98 6.71
CA ASN A 742 33.04 -16.26 7.14
C ASN A 742 33.44 -17.51 6.30
N ASN A 743 34.75 -17.75 6.12
CA ASN A 743 35.32 -18.87 5.33
C ASN A 743 35.07 -18.83 3.81
N LEU A 744 34.54 -17.73 3.27
CA LEU A 744 34.42 -17.51 1.84
C LEU A 744 35.77 -17.14 1.26
N GLU A 745 36.37 -18.06 0.52
CA GLU A 745 37.60 -17.82 -0.24
C GLU A 745 37.27 -17.29 -1.65
N GLY A 746 37.77 -16.09 -1.94
CA GLY A 746 37.78 -15.54 -3.29
C GLY A 746 39.15 -15.76 -3.93
N ASN A 747 39.16 -16.10 -5.23
CA ASN A 747 40.37 -16.07 -6.04
C ASN A 747 40.51 -14.66 -6.65
N PHE A 748 41.49 -13.91 -6.16
CA PHE A 748 41.76 -12.55 -6.60
C PHE A 748 42.91 -12.54 -7.61
N THR A 749 42.83 -11.69 -8.63
CA THR A 749 44.06 -11.27 -9.32
C THR A 749 44.95 -10.46 -8.36
N GLU A 750 46.22 -10.28 -8.69
CA GLU A 750 47.13 -9.49 -7.86
C GLU A 750 46.58 -8.07 -7.61
N ASP A 751 46.13 -7.40 -8.67
CA ASP A 751 45.62 -6.04 -8.57
C ASP A 751 44.27 -5.97 -7.84
N GLU A 752 43.39 -6.97 -8.01
CA GLU A 752 42.15 -7.05 -7.24
C GLU A 752 42.42 -7.23 -5.74
N LEU A 753 43.36 -8.11 -5.38
CA LEU A 753 43.70 -8.38 -3.99
C LEU A 753 44.31 -7.15 -3.31
N VAL A 754 45.26 -6.52 -4.01
CA VAL A 754 45.90 -5.29 -3.53
C VAL A 754 44.86 -4.21 -3.36
N THR A 755 43.98 -4.00 -4.36
CA THR A 755 42.89 -3.02 -4.28
C THR A 755 41.94 -3.31 -3.13
N PHE A 756 41.54 -4.58 -2.94
CA PHE A 756 40.67 -4.97 -1.83
C PHE A 756 41.31 -4.62 -0.49
N LEU A 757 42.52 -5.08 -0.23
CA LEU A 757 43.17 -4.93 1.08
C LEU A 757 43.62 -3.51 1.38
N GLN A 758 44.07 -2.75 0.37
CA GLN A 758 44.45 -1.35 0.56
C GLN A 758 43.27 -0.43 0.91
N ASN A 759 42.06 -0.82 0.56
CA ASN A 759 40.84 -0.09 0.89
C ASN A 759 40.08 -0.74 2.07
N ARG A 760 40.31 -2.01 2.37
CA ARG A 760 39.67 -2.68 3.51
C ARG A 760 40.42 -2.46 4.82
N LEU A 761 41.74 -2.31 4.78
CA LEU A 761 42.62 -2.15 5.94
C LEU A 761 43.38 -0.82 5.87
N VAL A 762 43.54 -0.19 7.03
CA VAL A 762 44.37 1.00 7.20
C VAL A 762 45.25 0.81 8.43
N ASN A 763 46.51 1.22 8.33
CA ASN A 763 47.42 1.23 9.47
C ASN A 763 47.20 2.50 10.30
N LEU A 764 46.68 2.33 11.52
CA LEU A 764 46.59 3.38 12.52
C LEU A 764 47.93 3.51 13.24
N LYS A 765 48.64 4.60 12.96
CA LYS A 765 49.94 4.91 13.56
C LYS A 765 49.86 6.15 14.43
N ILE A 766 50.17 6.03 15.71
CA ILE A 766 50.21 7.15 16.66
C ILE A 766 51.66 7.38 17.07
N THR A 767 52.14 8.60 16.85
CA THR A 767 53.52 9.00 17.15
C THR A 767 53.54 10.20 18.08
N CYS A 768 54.51 10.28 18.98
CA CYS A 768 54.73 11.42 19.86
C CYS A 768 56.22 11.58 20.17
N ASP A 769 56.59 12.76 20.69
CA ASP A 769 57.88 12.96 21.35
C ASP A 769 57.68 12.69 22.84
N PHE A 770 58.17 11.53 23.28
CA PHE A 770 58.02 11.08 24.65
C PHE A 770 59.24 11.49 25.46
N THR A 771 59.00 12.23 26.54
CA THR A 771 60.01 12.78 27.41
C THR A 771 59.86 12.16 28.79
N CYS A 772 60.90 11.47 29.27
CA CYS A 772 60.84 10.77 30.56
C CYS A 772 62.08 10.98 31.42
N GLY A 773 61.88 10.90 32.72
CA GLY A 773 62.94 10.99 33.72
C GLY A 773 62.57 10.21 34.99
N PHE A 774 63.59 9.82 35.74
CA PHE A 774 63.44 9.07 36.98
C PHE A 774 64.16 9.81 38.12
N SER A 775 63.54 9.91 39.28
CA SER A 775 64.13 10.60 40.43
C SER A 775 65.06 9.69 41.26
N SER A 776 65.00 8.38 41.06
CA SER A 776 65.88 7.38 41.68
C SER A 776 66.04 6.14 40.80
N GLU A 777 67.01 5.27 41.12
CA GLU A 777 67.21 4.00 40.41
C GLU A 777 66.02 3.04 40.57
N GLN A 778 65.32 3.11 41.71
CA GLN A 778 64.18 2.27 42.04
C GLN A 778 62.97 3.12 42.47
N ILE A 779 61.93 3.14 41.63
CA ILE A 779 60.78 4.05 41.75
C ILE A 779 59.49 3.36 42.25
N GLY A 780 59.57 2.04 42.50
CA GLY A 780 58.44 1.22 42.91
C GLY A 780 58.67 -0.28 42.74
N TYR A 781 57.58 -1.04 42.64
CA TYR A 781 57.59 -2.49 42.43
C TYR A 781 56.49 -2.91 41.45
N GLY A 782 56.63 -4.10 40.87
CA GLY A 782 55.68 -4.62 39.88
C GLY A 782 55.51 -6.12 39.98
N ILE A 783 54.33 -6.58 39.58
CA ILE A 783 53.98 -8.00 39.52
C ILE A 783 53.66 -8.34 38.07
N ILE A 784 54.39 -9.30 37.50
CA ILE A 784 54.18 -9.81 36.14
C ILE A 784 53.58 -11.20 36.23
N LEU A 785 52.47 -11.41 35.52
CA LEU A 785 51.79 -12.70 35.51
C LEU A 785 52.39 -13.61 34.45
N GLN A 786 52.81 -14.80 34.87
CA GLN A 786 53.24 -15.87 33.98
C GLN A 786 52.02 -16.69 33.57
N PHE A 787 51.69 -16.58 32.28
CA PHE A 787 50.74 -17.48 31.61
C PHE A 787 51.48 -18.76 31.19
N PRO A 788 50.82 -19.94 31.27
CA PRO A 788 51.43 -21.21 30.91
C PRO A 788 51.82 -21.32 29.43
#